data_AF-A0A9D9UZY7-F1
#
_entry.id   AF-A0A9D9UZY7-F1
#
_cell.length_a   1.000
_cell.length_b   1.000
_cell.length_c   1.000
_cell.angle_alpha   90.00
_cell.angle_beta   90.00
_cell.angle_gamma   90.00
#
_symmetry.space_group_name_H-M   'P 1'
#
loop_
_entity.id
_entity.type
_entity.pdbx_description
1 polymer ?
#
loop_
_entity_poly.entity_id
_entity_poly.type
_entity_poly.pdbx_seq_one_letter_code
_entity_poly.pdbx_strand_id
1 'polypeptide(L)'
;MNKNIYTVQAMLYLLVISSLVTFAGYKKMNLNNSDLMFNVINHEITFSNSNDGITLLGTLSVPDTHKKPTVVILVAGMGPADRDCSVMGRKLFVPIADYFTKHGIAVLRYDKRGVGKSGGSFDMTVTSADLAGDVMAAVEFLKNRDDIDTHNIGLAGMSEGGLISFMVASQSSDVAFVVSMAGAVATTIDHLLFQSAAQLKADGATDEFIAFDAVIRKQILQAVTTLSVDDAQAQLLSVVKSYVASMTDEQKALAATLPFAITEKNYEYLIATFNSPWYRFYLRMNSLDFISKVTVPVLAINGTLDFITDARLTLPIIEQGLQIAGNQDVTVVVAIPNQNHWFQECKIGALAEYSAIQETMHDLTLQLIVDWILKKLPTIHLKSSTVLLDELLDISILNLQPNEQIEIEASCKDKNNTIWVSRATFQADDQGIVNVARQAPLSGSYSGIDAMGLFWSMECTNKEFPYFVWNEQELETYLSVYSQDQLRTQITIHRLLMLPEIEKRDVRENGLVGTFFYPKSMQKGPGVVVIPASVGGIPDTLAKLLASRGYAVLALGFFGLDGLPANLENIPLEYFQKAMQWFKEQPQVDPDHIAILGQSKGAELALLWAATLPDEMNAVVAYVPSSFVYGGSPHLNQVNWTHKGLPIPFMPHPTDDLATPHHKEVINAQAQGSISFHANTFEDPFDFASIYRLGITQFPENVEGATIPVENITCPILMLSGQDDKIWPSTLYGNRIMERLNAKGSSIKRQHLSFPDAGHGFLYPYGPSTSQPFYFPGKDFWYTLGGTAKGDGRAAIESWQAVLSFIKENLK
;
A
#
# COMPACT_ATOMS: atom_id res chain seq x y z
N MET A 1 -30.63 1.54 49.79
CA MET A 1 -30.70 2.34 48.54
C MET A 1 -29.69 1.86 47.47
N ASN A 2 -29.23 0.59 47.46
CA ASN A 2 -28.13 0.09 46.61
C ASN A 2 -28.50 -1.16 45.78
N LYS A 3 -29.60 -1.13 45.01
CA LYS A 3 -29.90 -2.20 44.03
C LYS A 3 -30.39 -1.69 42.65
N ASN A 4 -30.64 -0.39 42.50
CA ASN A 4 -31.16 0.20 41.26
C ASN A 4 -30.09 0.91 40.39
N ILE A 5 -28.81 0.92 40.79
CA ILE A 5 -27.72 1.51 39.99
C ILE A 5 -27.22 0.50 38.93
N TYR A 6 -27.25 -0.80 39.21
CA TYR A 6 -26.84 -1.84 38.26
C TYR A 6 -27.79 -2.00 37.07
N THR A 7 -29.10 -1.78 37.29
CA THR A 7 -30.09 -1.78 36.21
C THR A 7 -29.89 -0.57 35.29
N VAL A 8 -29.43 0.57 35.82
CA VAL A 8 -29.15 1.79 35.03
C VAL A 8 -27.79 1.70 34.30
N GLN A 9 -26.79 1.01 34.87
CA GLN A 9 -25.50 0.73 34.22
C GLN A 9 -25.61 -0.18 32.99
N ALA A 10 -26.61 -1.07 32.93
CA ALA A 10 -26.93 -1.84 31.73
C ALA A 10 -27.82 -1.05 30.74
N MET A 11 -28.55 -0.02 31.20
CA MET A 11 -29.59 0.67 30.42
C MET A 11 -29.06 1.69 29.40
N LEU A 12 -27.81 2.18 29.50
CA LEU A 12 -27.25 3.11 28.49
C LEU A 12 -26.42 2.45 27.40
N TYR A 13 -26.16 1.14 27.50
CA TYR A 13 -25.64 0.34 26.39
C TYR A 13 -26.75 -0.37 25.59
N LEU A 14 -28.04 -0.31 26.02
CA LEU A 14 -29.09 -1.20 25.51
C LEU A 14 -30.56 -0.70 25.44
N LEU A 15 -30.90 0.60 25.43
CA LEU A 15 -32.32 1.02 25.33
C LEU A 15 -32.63 2.16 24.34
N VAL A 16 -33.32 1.84 23.24
CA VAL A 16 -34.64 2.40 22.89
C VAL A 16 -35.56 1.33 22.26
N ILE A 17 -36.46 0.80 23.09
CA ILE A 17 -37.92 0.62 22.94
C ILE A 17 -38.52 -0.04 21.68
N SER A 18 -39.27 -1.10 21.98
CA SER A 18 -40.38 -1.75 21.27
C SER A 18 -41.41 -0.83 20.59
N SER A 19 -41.77 -1.10 19.32
CA SER A 19 -43.14 -1.43 18.87
C SER A 19 -43.30 -1.50 17.32
N LEU A 20 -44.08 -2.50 16.87
CA LEU A 20 -44.70 -2.70 15.53
C LEU A 20 -43.78 -3.24 14.40
N VAL A 21 -44.12 -4.16 13.48
CA VAL A 21 -45.23 -5.11 13.25
C VAL A 21 -44.75 -6.09 12.12
N THR A 22 -45.09 -7.37 12.27
CA THR A 22 -45.26 -8.50 11.31
C THR A 22 -44.25 -8.88 10.21
N PHE A 23 -43.87 -10.17 10.29
CA PHE A 23 -43.50 -11.16 9.27
C PHE A 23 -43.81 -10.84 7.79
N ALA A 24 -42.82 -11.09 6.93
CA ALA A 24 -42.96 -11.82 5.67
C ALA A 24 -41.56 -12.28 5.20
N GLY A 25 -41.38 -13.59 4.99
CA GLY A 25 -40.08 -14.17 4.61
C GLY A 25 -39.85 -14.21 3.10
N TYR A 26 -38.61 -14.52 2.70
CA TYR A 26 -38.36 -15.44 1.58
C TYR A 26 -36.89 -15.93 1.48
N LYS A 27 -36.80 -17.17 0.97
CA LYS A 27 -35.72 -18.02 0.41
C LYS A 27 -34.23 -17.77 0.72
N LYS A 28 -33.66 -18.76 1.42
CA LYS A 28 -32.27 -19.24 1.34
C LYS A 28 -31.86 -19.57 -0.10
N MET A 29 -30.64 -19.16 -0.49
CA MET A 29 -29.88 -19.73 -1.59
C MET A 29 -29.10 -20.93 -1.05
N ASN A 30 -29.23 -22.09 -1.70
CA ASN A 30 -28.58 -23.34 -1.29
C ASN A 30 -27.09 -23.27 -1.61
N LEU A 31 -26.24 -23.20 -0.58
CA LEU A 31 -24.86 -23.66 -0.67
C LEU A 31 -24.83 -25.14 -0.31
N ASN A 32 -24.67 -25.99 -1.32
CA ASN A 32 -24.30 -27.39 -1.13
C ASN A 32 -22.84 -27.41 -0.66
N ASN A 33 -22.60 -27.54 0.63
CA ASN A 33 -21.40 -28.17 1.16
C ASN A 33 -21.83 -29.32 2.06
N SER A 34 -22.07 -30.47 1.44
CA SER A 34 -21.88 -31.74 2.12
C SER A 34 -20.38 -31.86 2.40
N ASP A 35 -19.97 -31.83 3.66
CA ASP A 35 -19.28 -32.98 4.27
C ASP A 35 -18.84 -32.65 5.70
N LEU A 36 -19.40 -33.44 6.63
CA LEU A 36 -19.12 -33.54 8.07
C LEU A 36 -19.74 -32.45 8.97
N MET A 37 -20.98 -32.70 9.42
CA MET A 37 -21.61 -32.01 10.55
C MET A 37 -21.49 -32.90 11.79
N PHE A 38 -20.67 -32.50 12.76
CA PHE A 38 -20.50 -33.23 14.03
C PHE A 38 -21.62 -32.92 15.03
N ASN A 39 -21.92 -33.85 15.94
CA ASN A 39 -22.79 -33.51 17.06
C ASN A 39 -21.99 -32.73 18.11
N VAL A 40 -22.68 -31.83 18.82
CA VAL A 40 -22.09 -30.95 19.84
C VAL A 40 -22.37 -31.51 21.22
N ILE A 41 -21.31 -31.72 22.00
CA ILE A 41 -21.39 -32.05 23.44
C ILE A 41 -21.02 -30.80 24.23
N ASN A 42 -21.87 -30.39 25.17
CA ASN A 42 -21.63 -29.22 26.01
C ASN A 42 -21.28 -29.65 27.44
N HIS A 43 -20.15 -29.16 27.95
CA HIS A 43 -19.71 -29.34 29.32
C HIS A 43 -19.80 -28.01 30.08
N GLU A 44 -20.45 -28.00 31.24
CA GLU A 44 -20.32 -26.88 32.18
C GLU A 44 -18.93 -26.93 32.82
N ILE A 45 -18.20 -25.83 32.72
CA ILE A 45 -16.81 -25.70 33.14
C ILE A 45 -16.68 -24.65 34.22
N THR A 46 -15.73 -24.86 35.13
CA THR A 46 -15.30 -23.88 36.12
C THR A 46 -13.79 -23.86 36.17
N PHE A 47 -13.20 -22.66 36.19
CA PHE A 47 -11.75 -22.45 36.32
C PHE A 47 -11.47 -21.21 37.17
N SER A 48 -10.26 -21.10 37.72
CA SER A 48 -9.92 -20.04 38.67
C SER A 48 -8.79 -19.16 38.16
N ASN A 49 -9.02 -17.85 38.15
CA ASN A 49 -7.96 -16.86 38.06
C ASN A 49 -7.36 -16.70 39.47
N SER A 50 -6.25 -17.41 39.71
CA SER A 50 -5.62 -17.48 41.03
C SER A 50 -4.96 -16.17 41.46
N ASN A 51 -4.57 -15.32 40.51
CA ASN A 51 -3.95 -14.01 40.81
C ASN A 51 -4.95 -13.08 41.51
N ASP A 52 -6.22 -13.15 41.09
CA ASP A 52 -7.29 -12.29 41.62
C ASP A 52 -8.22 -13.03 42.60
N GLY A 53 -8.02 -14.34 42.80
CA GLY A 53 -8.89 -15.18 43.63
C GLY A 53 -10.32 -15.33 43.09
N ILE A 54 -10.50 -15.21 41.77
CA ILE A 54 -11.81 -15.23 41.11
C ILE A 54 -12.07 -16.61 40.49
N THR A 55 -13.29 -17.12 40.66
CA THR A 55 -13.76 -18.33 39.98
C THR A 55 -14.66 -17.94 38.81
N LEU A 56 -14.33 -18.42 37.61
CA LEU A 56 -15.02 -18.15 36.36
C LEU A 56 -15.76 -19.40 35.89
N LEU A 57 -16.96 -19.21 35.35
CA LEU A 57 -17.80 -20.29 34.86
C LEU A 57 -18.06 -20.15 33.37
N GLY A 58 -18.15 -21.28 32.68
CA GLY A 58 -18.33 -21.29 31.24
C GLY A 58 -18.90 -22.60 30.72
N THR A 59 -18.97 -22.70 29.40
CA THR A 59 -19.38 -23.88 28.66
C THR A 59 -18.30 -24.22 27.64
N LEU A 60 -17.83 -25.46 27.65
CA LEU A 60 -16.96 -26.02 26.63
C LEU A 60 -17.79 -26.90 25.69
N SER A 61 -17.91 -26.47 24.45
CA SER A 61 -18.56 -27.22 23.37
C SER A 61 -17.51 -28.06 22.64
N VAL A 62 -17.73 -29.37 22.52
CA VAL A 62 -16.78 -30.34 21.93
C VAL A 62 -17.47 -31.15 20.82
N PRO A 63 -16.82 -31.35 19.66
CA PRO A 63 -17.30 -32.28 18.62
C PRO A 63 -17.26 -33.74 19.09
N ASP A 64 -18.35 -34.47 18.90
CA ASP A 64 -18.58 -35.84 19.41
C ASP A 64 -17.61 -36.93 18.91
N THR A 65 -16.94 -36.72 17.78
CA THR A 65 -16.15 -37.75 17.08
C THR A 65 -14.68 -37.39 16.86
N HIS A 66 -14.25 -36.18 17.22
CA HIS A 66 -12.85 -35.76 17.10
C HIS A 66 -12.07 -36.12 18.37
N LYS A 67 -11.00 -36.91 18.20
CA LYS A 67 -10.05 -37.13 19.30
C LYS A 67 -9.14 -35.90 19.41
N LYS A 68 -9.25 -35.18 20.52
CA LYS A 68 -8.45 -33.98 20.82
C LYS A 68 -8.56 -32.91 19.73
N PRO A 69 -9.71 -32.26 19.55
CA PRO A 69 -9.86 -31.17 18.58
C PRO A 69 -9.02 -29.95 18.98
N THR A 70 -8.64 -29.15 17.97
CA THR A 70 -8.25 -27.74 18.17
C THR A 70 -9.30 -27.04 19.02
N VAL A 71 -8.89 -26.21 19.97
CA VAL A 71 -9.81 -25.49 20.85
C VAL A 71 -9.67 -23.98 20.67
N VAL A 72 -10.79 -23.27 20.70
CA VAL A 72 -10.84 -21.81 20.62
C VAL A 72 -11.54 -21.24 21.84
N ILE A 73 -10.95 -20.23 22.46
CA ILE A 73 -11.58 -19.42 23.50
C ILE A 73 -12.23 -18.21 22.84
N LEU A 74 -13.56 -18.05 22.98
CA LEU A 74 -14.22 -16.83 22.53
C LEU A 74 -14.08 -15.74 23.59
N VAL A 75 -13.49 -14.61 23.20
CA VAL A 75 -13.23 -13.47 24.09
C VAL A 75 -14.17 -12.32 23.73
N ALA A 76 -15.08 -11.98 24.64
CA ALA A 76 -16.10 -10.96 24.42
C ALA A 76 -15.52 -9.53 24.47
N GLY A 77 -16.13 -8.64 23.67
CA GLY A 77 -15.77 -7.22 23.58
C GLY A 77 -16.15 -6.38 24.80
N MET A 78 -16.14 -5.06 24.66
CA MET A 78 -16.35 -4.11 25.76
C MET A 78 -17.65 -4.36 26.54
N GLY A 79 -17.57 -4.16 27.86
CA GLY A 79 -18.72 -4.21 28.76
C GLY A 79 -18.97 -5.58 29.39
N PRO A 80 -20.02 -5.69 30.22
CA PRO A 80 -20.39 -6.94 30.87
C PRO A 80 -20.92 -7.92 29.82
N ALA A 81 -20.39 -9.15 29.82
CA ALA A 81 -20.81 -10.20 28.90
C ALA A 81 -20.93 -11.54 29.64
N ASP A 82 -22.07 -12.20 29.47
CA ASP A 82 -22.21 -13.62 29.79
C ASP A 82 -21.51 -14.48 28.72
N ARG A 83 -21.39 -15.78 28.94
CA ARG A 83 -20.78 -16.72 27.98
C ARG A 83 -21.46 -16.77 26.62
N ASP A 84 -22.70 -16.29 26.52
CA ASP A 84 -23.45 -16.26 25.26
C ASP A 84 -23.25 -14.94 24.51
N CYS A 85 -22.58 -13.96 25.14
CA CYS A 85 -22.49 -12.57 24.70
C CYS A 85 -23.88 -12.02 24.38
N SER A 86 -24.79 -12.12 25.36
CA SER A 86 -26.19 -11.71 25.22
C SER A 86 -26.34 -10.18 25.09
N VAL A 87 -26.70 -9.70 23.90
CA VAL A 87 -26.88 -8.27 23.59
C VAL A 87 -28.04 -8.07 22.62
N MET A 88 -28.86 -7.03 22.83
CA MET A 88 -30.04 -6.69 22.01
C MET A 88 -31.00 -7.88 21.77
N GLY A 89 -31.18 -8.73 22.78
CA GLY A 89 -32.03 -9.93 22.69
C GLY A 89 -31.44 -11.08 21.87
N ARG A 90 -30.16 -10.99 21.49
CA ARG A 90 -29.43 -11.99 20.71
C ARG A 90 -28.28 -12.56 21.53
N LYS A 91 -27.88 -13.78 21.19
CA LYS A 91 -26.73 -14.47 21.77
C LYS A 91 -25.65 -14.58 20.72
N LEU A 92 -24.72 -13.63 20.67
CA LEU A 92 -23.76 -13.54 19.56
C LEU A 92 -22.84 -14.77 19.47
N PHE A 93 -22.45 -15.33 20.62
CA PHE A 93 -21.43 -16.38 20.67
C PHE A 93 -21.99 -17.80 20.50
N VAL A 94 -23.30 -18.00 20.68
CA VAL A 94 -23.93 -19.32 20.48
C VAL A 94 -23.81 -19.82 19.03
N PRO A 95 -24.23 -19.07 18.00
CA PRO A 95 -24.13 -19.54 16.62
C PRO A 95 -22.68 -19.68 16.16
N ILE A 96 -21.76 -18.83 16.64
CA ILE A 96 -20.32 -18.95 16.36
C ILE A 96 -19.79 -20.27 16.93
N ALA A 97 -20.07 -20.55 18.22
CA ALA A 97 -19.62 -21.79 18.85
C ALA A 97 -20.23 -23.04 18.22
N ASP A 98 -21.53 -23.00 17.90
CA ASP A 98 -22.21 -24.10 17.23
C ASP A 98 -21.61 -24.36 15.83
N TYR A 99 -21.36 -23.32 15.05
CA TYR A 99 -20.72 -23.44 13.74
C TYR A 99 -19.31 -24.03 13.85
N PHE A 100 -18.45 -23.48 14.72
CA PHE A 100 -17.08 -23.95 14.90
C PHE A 100 -17.05 -25.41 15.38
N THR A 101 -17.91 -25.76 16.34
CA THR A 101 -17.98 -27.13 16.89
C THR A 101 -18.47 -28.13 15.84
N LYS A 102 -19.46 -27.76 15.02
CA LYS A 102 -19.92 -28.60 13.91
C LYS A 102 -18.88 -28.84 12.83
N HIS A 103 -17.83 -28.02 12.76
CA HIS A 103 -16.70 -28.16 11.84
C HIS A 103 -15.43 -28.71 12.52
N GLY A 104 -15.53 -29.25 13.73
CA GLY A 104 -14.45 -29.99 14.39
C GLY A 104 -13.56 -29.16 15.33
N ILE A 105 -13.95 -27.93 15.68
CA ILE A 105 -13.21 -27.06 16.61
C ILE A 105 -13.94 -27.03 17.97
N ALA A 106 -13.29 -27.40 19.07
CA ALA A 106 -13.87 -27.21 20.39
C ALA A 106 -13.91 -25.72 20.75
N VAL A 107 -14.96 -25.27 21.45
CA VAL A 107 -15.14 -23.85 21.78
C VAL A 107 -15.41 -23.66 23.26
N LEU A 108 -14.54 -22.90 23.94
CA LEU A 108 -14.76 -22.44 25.30
C LEU A 108 -15.38 -21.04 25.27
N ARG A 109 -16.53 -20.90 25.93
CA ARG A 109 -17.17 -19.62 26.21
C ARG A 109 -17.37 -19.47 27.71
N TYR A 110 -17.14 -18.29 28.27
CA TYR A 110 -17.22 -18.09 29.72
C TYR A 110 -17.87 -16.76 30.08
N ASP A 111 -18.50 -16.72 31.26
CA ASP A 111 -19.06 -15.48 31.81
C ASP A 111 -17.88 -14.63 32.31
N LYS A 112 -17.80 -13.36 31.89
CA LYS A 112 -16.78 -12.45 32.43
C LYS A 112 -16.90 -12.36 33.96
N ARG A 113 -15.80 -12.01 34.64
CA ARG A 113 -15.80 -11.75 36.08
C ARG A 113 -16.98 -10.85 36.47
N GLY A 114 -17.69 -11.19 37.54
CA GLY A 114 -18.85 -10.44 38.03
C GLY A 114 -20.12 -10.49 37.16
N VAL A 115 -20.14 -11.28 36.08
CA VAL A 115 -21.30 -11.47 35.20
C VAL A 115 -21.76 -12.92 35.23
N GLY A 116 -23.05 -13.16 34.96
CA GLY A 116 -23.61 -14.51 34.91
C GLY A 116 -23.44 -15.24 36.23
N LYS A 117 -22.71 -16.36 36.20
CA LYS A 117 -22.40 -17.14 37.41
C LYS A 117 -20.97 -16.95 37.91
N SER A 118 -20.11 -16.23 37.16
CA SER A 118 -18.73 -15.96 37.55
C SER A 118 -18.65 -15.08 38.79
N GLY A 119 -17.68 -15.36 39.65
CA GLY A 119 -17.37 -14.55 40.84
C GLY A 119 -16.69 -13.22 40.48
N GLY A 120 -16.36 -12.43 41.51
CA GLY A 120 -15.76 -11.10 41.35
C GLY A 120 -16.79 -10.00 41.07
N SER A 121 -16.33 -8.87 40.54
CA SER A 121 -17.16 -7.73 40.16
C SER A 121 -16.79 -7.24 38.76
N PHE A 122 -17.79 -6.79 38.01
CA PHE A 122 -17.61 -6.06 36.77
C PHE A 122 -18.05 -4.61 36.99
N ASP A 123 -17.10 -3.73 37.22
CA ASP A 123 -17.32 -2.28 37.19
C ASP A 123 -16.26 -1.63 36.28
N MET A 124 -16.38 -0.33 36.05
CA MET A 124 -15.48 0.41 35.15
C MET A 124 -14.04 0.58 35.70
N THR A 125 -13.69 -0.06 36.81
CA THR A 125 -12.31 -0.16 37.31
C THR A 125 -11.56 -1.35 36.72
N VAL A 126 -12.26 -2.39 36.25
CA VAL A 126 -11.67 -3.57 35.60
C VAL A 126 -11.15 -3.17 34.22
N THR A 127 -9.84 -3.31 34.00
CA THR A 127 -9.15 -2.95 32.75
C THR A 127 -9.04 -4.12 31.78
N SER A 128 -8.67 -3.86 30.52
CA SER A 128 -8.38 -4.93 29.55
C SER A 128 -7.22 -5.83 30.00
N ALA A 129 -6.28 -5.32 30.81
CA ALA A 129 -5.21 -6.13 31.40
C ALA A 129 -5.73 -7.13 32.44
N ASP A 130 -6.69 -6.73 33.27
CA ASP A 130 -7.34 -7.64 34.22
C ASP A 130 -8.10 -8.75 33.48
N LEU A 131 -8.81 -8.39 32.41
CA LEU A 131 -9.51 -9.35 31.55
C LEU A 131 -8.55 -10.28 30.79
N ALA A 132 -7.35 -9.81 30.41
CA ALA A 132 -6.31 -10.68 29.88
C ALA A 132 -5.85 -11.72 30.91
N GLY A 133 -5.82 -11.38 32.20
CA GLY A 133 -5.60 -12.33 33.29
C GLY A 133 -6.66 -13.44 33.34
N ASP A 134 -7.92 -13.11 33.10
CA ASP A 134 -9.01 -14.11 33.02
C ASP A 134 -8.84 -15.05 31.82
N VAL A 135 -8.46 -14.52 30.67
CA VAL A 135 -8.20 -15.32 29.47
C VAL A 135 -6.97 -16.23 29.68
N MET A 136 -5.90 -15.73 30.32
CA MET A 136 -4.76 -16.58 30.68
C MET A 136 -5.15 -17.75 31.60
N ALA A 137 -6.05 -17.52 32.57
CA ALA A 137 -6.58 -18.59 33.41
C ALA A 137 -7.40 -19.62 32.62
N ALA A 138 -8.11 -19.18 31.58
CA ALA A 138 -8.82 -20.08 30.67
C ALA A 138 -7.85 -20.93 29.82
N VAL A 139 -6.77 -20.33 29.30
CA VAL A 139 -5.70 -21.05 28.59
C VAL A 139 -5.07 -22.10 29.51
N GLU A 140 -4.70 -21.72 30.73
CA GLU A 140 -4.09 -22.64 31.71
C GLU A 140 -5.03 -23.80 32.09
N PHE A 141 -6.33 -23.52 32.22
CA PHE A 141 -7.32 -24.57 32.42
C PHE A 141 -7.35 -25.58 31.26
N LEU A 142 -7.35 -25.10 30.00
CA LEU A 142 -7.41 -25.96 28.82
C LEU A 142 -6.14 -26.81 28.64
N LYS A 143 -4.95 -26.29 28.98
CA LYS A 143 -3.69 -27.06 28.94
C LYS A 143 -3.69 -28.32 29.79
N ASN A 144 -4.52 -28.35 30.83
CA ASN A 144 -4.60 -29.46 31.78
C ASN A 144 -5.70 -30.48 31.42
N ARG A 145 -6.28 -30.39 30.21
CA ARG A 145 -7.29 -31.32 29.71
C ARG A 145 -6.70 -32.41 28.82
N ASP A 146 -7.36 -33.57 28.76
CA ASP A 146 -6.97 -34.73 27.96
C ASP A 146 -7.88 -34.98 26.74
N ASP A 147 -8.98 -34.23 26.63
CA ASP A 147 -10.02 -34.38 25.60
C ASP A 147 -9.95 -33.32 24.49
N ILE A 148 -8.97 -32.42 24.52
CA ILE A 148 -8.66 -31.40 23.49
C ILE A 148 -7.18 -31.45 23.09
N ASP A 149 -6.82 -30.80 21.98
CA ASP A 149 -5.41 -30.61 21.60
C ASP A 149 -4.79 -29.43 22.35
N THR A 150 -4.01 -29.75 23.37
CA THR A 150 -3.33 -28.75 24.22
C THR A 150 -2.22 -27.97 23.51
N HIS A 151 -1.80 -28.39 22.32
CA HIS A 151 -0.83 -27.64 21.50
C HIS A 151 -1.50 -26.69 20.51
N ASN A 152 -2.83 -26.76 20.35
CA ASN A 152 -3.62 -25.97 19.41
C ASN A 152 -4.75 -25.23 20.15
N ILE A 153 -4.37 -24.38 21.10
CA ILE A 153 -5.28 -23.49 21.84
C ILE A 153 -5.27 -22.10 21.18
N GLY A 154 -6.37 -21.74 20.52
CA GLY A 154 -6.53 -20.44 19.89
C GLY A 154 -7.39 -19.46 20.68
N LEU A 155 -7.22 -18.17 20.38
CA LEU A 155 -8.08 -17.10 20.91
C LEU A 155 -8.87 -16.49 19.75
N ALA A 156 -10.19 -16.34 19.90
CA ALA A 156 -11.02 -15.59 18.95
C ALA A 156 -11.74 -14.45 19.67
N GLY A 157 -11.23 -13.24 19.50
CA GLY A 157 -11.65 -12.06 20.24
C GLY A 157 -12.48 -11.10 19.41
N MET A 158 -13.64 -10.68 19.93
CA MET A 158 -14.49 -9.67 19.29
C MET A 158 -14.25 -8.28 19.89
N SER A 159 -14.05 -7.24 19.08
CA SER A 159 -13.88 -5.86 19.57
C SER A 159 -12.72 -5.76 20.57
N GLU A 160 -12.95 -5.26 21.80
CA GLU A 160 -11.96 -5.30 22.90
C GLU A 160 -11.38 -6.71 23.14
N GLY A 161 -12.14 -7.77 22.88
CA GLY A 161 -11.65 -9.14 22.97
C GLY A 161 -10.49 -9.43 22.02
N GLY A 162 -10.42 -8.77 20.86
CA GLY A 162 -9.29 -8.86 19.92
C GLY A 162 -8.01 -8.27 20.52
N LEU A 163 -8.11 -7.08 21.12
CA LEU A 163 -7.02 -6.47 21.88
C LEU A 163 -6.54 -7.38 23.02
N ILE A 164 -7.47 -7.90 23.82
CA ILE A 164 -7.16 -8.82 24.93
C ILE A 164 -6.46 -10.07 24.39
N SER A 165 -6.88 -10.59 23.23
CA SER A 165 -6.24 -11.74 22.60
C SER A 165 -4.80 -11.45 22.21
N PHE A 166 -4.50 -10.26 21.67
CA PHE A 166 -3.11 -9.83 21.41
C PHE A 166 -2.30 -9.67 22.70
N MET A 167 -2.88 -9.10 23.76
CA MET A 167 -2.22 -8.98 25.06
C MET A 167 -1.80 -10.36 25.58
N VAL A 168 -2.70 -11.35 25.54
CA VAL A 168 -2.43 -12.71 26.00
C VAL A 168 -1.40 -13.42 25.11
N ALA A 169 -1.56 -13.37 23.79
CA ALA A 169 -0.63 -14.00 22.86
C ALA A 169 0.79 -13.39 22.92
N SER A 170 0.91 -12.11 23.30
CA SER A 170 2.21 -11.46 23.53
C SER A 170 2.91 -11.92 24.82
N GLN A 171 2.19 -12.61 25.71
CA GLN A 171 2.66 -13.00 27.05
C GLN A 171 2.72 -14.52 27.27
N SER A 172 2.04 -15.31 26.43
CA SER A 172 1.95 -16.76 26.56
C SER A 172 2.30 -17.47 25.26
N SER A 173 3.28 -18.37 25.34
CA SER A 173 3.63 -19.30 24.27
C SER A 173 2.66 -20.48 24.13
N ASP A 174 1.65 -20.59 25.01
CA ASP A 174 0.64 -21.65 24.96
C ASP A 174 -0.53 -21.31 24.02
N VAL A 175 -0.60 -20.07 23.53
CA VAL A 175 -1.55 -19.67 22.49
C VAL A 175 -0.98 -20.07 21.14
N ALA A 176 -1.72 -20.85 20.37
CA ALA A 176 -1.29 -21.35 19.07
C ALA A 176 -1.65 -20.41 17.90
N PHE A 177 -2.68 -19.58 18.04
CA PHE A 177 -3.12 -18.61 17.03
C PHE A 177 -4.11 -17.59 17.60
N VAL A 178 -4.30 -16.47 16.89
CA VAL A 178 -5.29 -15.42 17.22
C VAL A 178 -6.22 -15.14 16.04
N VAL A 179 -7.53 -15.08 16.31
CA VAL A 179 -8.55 -14.53 15.41
C VAL A 179 -9.07 -13.22 16.01
N SER A 180 -8.71 -12.10 15.41
CA SER A 180 -9.18 -10.76 15.76
C SER A 180 -10.41 -10.42 14.92
N MET A 181 -11.60 -10.51 15.53
CA MET A 181 -12.89 -10.18 14.92
C MET A 181 -13.28 -8.74 15.26
N ALA A 182 -13.13 -7.82 14.30
CA ALA A 182 -13.37 -6.40 14.49
C ALA A 182 -12.57 -5.88 15.69
N GLY A 183 -11.31 -6.30 15.81
CA GLY A 183 -10.51 -6.11 17.01
C GLY A 183 -10.19 -4.65 17.27
N ALA A 184 -10.32 -4.21 18.52
CA ALA A 184 -9.93 -2.87 18.90
C ALA A 184 -8.40 -2.72 18.88
N VAL A 185 -7.91 -1.61 18.31
CA VAL A 185 -6.50 -1.19 18.43
C VAL A 185 -6.43 0.20 19.02
N ALA A 186 -5.33 0.51 19.71
CA ALA A 186 -5.18 1.82 20.32
C ALA A 186 -5.06 2.87 19.22
N THR A 187 -5.95 3.85 19.30
CA THR A 187 -6.17 4.88 18.28
C THR A 187 -5.74 6.24 18.84
N THR A 188 -5.07 7.05 18.00
CA THR A 188 -4.82 8.45 18.31
C THR A 188 -6.14 9.19 18.51
N ILE A 189 -6.11 10.38 19.12
CA ILE A 189 -7.32 11.20 19.26
C ILE A 189 -7.99 11.43 17.90
N ASP A 190 -7.21 11.63 16.85
CA ASP A 190 -7.75 11.87 15.51
C ASP A 190 -8.41 10.61 14.91
N HIS A 191 -7.90 9.42 15.18
CA HIS A 191 -8.56 8.16 14.80
C HIS A 191 -9.93 8.00 15.50
N LEU A 192 -10.00 8.28 16.81
CA LEU A 192 -11.26 8.21 17.56
C LEU A 192 -12.28 9.24 17.07
N LEU A 193 -11.83 10.44 16.70
CA LEU A 193 -12.67 11.46 16.11
C LEU A 193 -13.19 11.03 14.74
N PHE A 194 -12.36 10.41 13.91
CA PHE A 194 -12.75 9.88 12.62
C PHE A 194 -13.82 8.79 12.75
N GLN A 195 -13.62 7.83 13.66
CA GLN A 195 -14.61 6.77 13.96
C GLN A 195 -15.94 7.37 14.44
N SER A 196 -15.88 8.32 15.38
CA SER A 196 -17.07 9.01 15.89
C SER A 196 -17.80 9.77 14.79
N ALA A 197 -17.08 10.45 13.90
CA ALA A 197 -17.69 11.19 12.79
C ALA A 197 -18.35 10.25 11.78
N ALA A 198 -17.70 9.14 11.43
CA ALA A 198 -18.25 8.14 10.52
C ALA A 198 -19.53 7.51 11.10
N GLN A 199 -19.51 7.16 12.39
CA GLN A 199 -20.69 6.62 13.07
C GLN A 199 -21.84 7.63 13.13
N LEU A 200 -21.58 8.87 13.55
CA LEU A 200 -22.60 9.93 13.58
C LEU A 200 -23.22 10.16 12.20
N LYS A 201 -22.40 10.15 11.15
CA LYS A 201 -22.87 10.27 9.76
C LYS A 201 -23.77 9.12 9.36
N ALA A 202 -23.39 7.88 9.69
CA ALA A 202 -24.21 6.69 9.44
C ALA A 202 -25.55 6.75 10.20
N ASP A 203 -25.55 7.29 11.42
CA ASP A 203 -26.75 7.45 12.24
C ASP A 203 -27.62 8.66 11.83
N GLY A 204 -27.24 9.41 10.78
CA GLY A 204 -28.03 10.48 10.18
C GLY A 204 -27.72 11.89 10.66
N ALA A 205 -26.56 12.11 11.30
CA ALA A 205 -26.10 13.45 11.65
C ALA A 205 -25.75 14.28 10.41
N THR A 206 -25.93 15.60 10.50
CA THR A 206 -25.46 16.52 9.45
C THR A 206 -23.97 16.81 9.58
N ASP A 207 -23.32 17.19 8.49
CA ASP A 207 -21.88 17.54 8.50
C ASP A 207 -21.58 18.71 9.45
N GLU A 208 -22.52 19.65 9.60
CA GLU A 208 -22.40 20.75 10.56
C GLU A 208 -22.44 20.26 12.01
N PHE A 209 -23.32 19.31 12.33
CA PHE A 209 -23.39 18.73 13.67
C PHE A 209 -22.12 17.93 13.99
N ILE A 210 -21.62 17.15 13.03
CA ILE A 210 -20.39 16.37 13.17
C ILE A 210 -19.20 17.30 13.43
N ALA A 211 -19.06 18.38 12.66
CA ALA A 211 -17.99 19.36 12.87
C ALA A 211 -18.09 20.04 14.24
N PHE A 212 -19.30 20.38 14.68
CA PHE A 212 -19.57 20.97 16.00
C PHE A 212 -19.22 20.02 17.15
N ASP A 213 -19.63 18.75 17.03
CA ASP A 213 -19.42 17.71 18.03
C ASP A 213 -17.96 17.22 18.11
N ALA A 214 -17.23 17.21 17.00
CA ALA A 214 -15.81 16.87 16.97
C ALA A 214 -14.95 17.79 17.86
N VAL A 215 -15.31 19.07 17.96
CA VAL A 215 -14.60 20.05 18.82
C VAL A 215 -14.68 19.63 20.29
N ILE A 216 -15.87 19.27 20.77
CA ILE A 216 -16.04 18.89 22.17
C ILE A 216 -15.43 17.53 22.46
N ARG A 217 -15.59 16.54 21.57
CA ARG A 217 -15.00 15.22 21.76
C ARG A 217 -13.48 15.27 21.82
N LYS A 218 -12.85 16.13 21.00
CA LYS A 218 -11.39 16.33 21.06
C LYS A 218 -10.95 16.82 22.45
N GLN A 219 -11.66 17.81 23.01
CA GLN A 219 -11.36 18.32 24.35
C GLN A 219 -11.57 17.26 25.44
N ILE A 220 -12.62 16.45 25.31
CA ILE A 220 -12.89 15.34 26.24
C ILE A 220 -11.74 14.33 26.22
N LEU A 221 -11.37 13.85 25.03
CA LEU A 221 -10.30 12.87 24.85
C LEU A 221 -8.95 13.42 25.32
N GLN A 222 -8.65 14.70 25.07
CA GLN A 222 -7.43 15.35 25.56
C GLN A 222 -7.39 15.45 27.09
N ALA A 223 -8.48 15.86 27.74
CA ALA A 223 -8.54 15.97 29.19
C ALA A 223 -8.35 14.60 29.87
N VAL A 224 -9.02 13.57 29.35
CA VAL A 224 -8.97 12.20 29.87
C VAL A 224 -7.60 11.54 29.65
N THR A 225 -6.88 11.90 28.58
CA THR A 225 -5.52 11.36 28.35
C THR A 225 -4.48 12.07 29.21
N THR A 226 -4.61 13.37 29.44
CA THR A 226 -3.51 14.20 30.01
C THR A 226 -3.62 14.52 31.50
N LEU A 227 -4.83 14.65 32.06
CA LEU A 227 -5.01 15.18 33.43
C LEU A 227 -5.07 14.07 34.49
N SER A 228 -5.22 14.45 35.76
CA SER A 228 -5.62 13.51 36.82
C SER A 228 -7.11 13.14 36.70
N VAL A 229 -7.61 12.19 37.49
CA VAL A 229 -9.04 11.81 37.51
C VAL A 229 -9.89 12.97 37.99
N ASP A 230 -9.50 13.62 39.09
CA ASP A 230 -10.26 14.70 39.71
C ASP A 230 -10.23 15.96 38.84
N ASP A 231 -9.07 16.31 38.28
CA ASP A 231 -8.93 17.48 37.40
C ASP A 231 -9.70 17.28 36.08
N ALA A 232 -9.62 16.08 35.49
CA ALA A 232 -10.43 15.76 34.31
C ALA A 232 -11.92 15.85 34.63
N GLN A 233 -12.36 15.32 35.77
CA GLN A 233 -13.77 15.37 36.16
C GLN A 233 -14.30 16.81 36.23
N ALA A 234 -13.56 17.70 36.90
CA ALA A 234 -13.94 19.10 37.04
C ALA A 234 -13.96 19.83 35.68
N GLN A 235 -12.92 19.63 34.87
CA GLN A 235 -12.82 20.27 33.56
C GLN A 235 -13.90 19.77 32.58
N LEU A 236 -14.09 18.46 32.49
CA LEU A 236 -15.09 17.84 31.62
C LEU A 236 -16.51 18.31 31.95
N LEU A 237 -16.85 18.40 33.24
CA LEU A 237 -18.19 18.85 33.64
C LEU A 237 -18.46 20.29 33.21
N SER A 238 -17.46 21.19 33.34
CA SER A 238 -17.57 22.57 32.88
C SER A 238 -17.70 22.62 31.35
N VAL A 239 -16.78 21.97 30.65
CA VAL A 239 -16.64 22.00 29.19
C VAL A 239 -17.90 21.44 28.51
N VAL A 240 -18.40 20.30 28.98
CA VAL A 240 -19.58 19.65 28.40
C VAL A 240 -20.87 20.41 28.71
N LYS A 241 -21.02 20.97 29.92
CA LYS A 241 -22.19 21.82 30.22
C LYS A 241 -22.24 23.04 29.31
N SER A 242 -21.12 23.70 29.08
CA SER A 242 -21.02 24.82 28.14
C SER A 242 -21.36 24.40 26.71
N TYR A 243 -20.87 23.24 26.28
CA TYR A 243 -21.18 22.68 24.95
C TYR A 243 -22.69 22.43 24.76
N VAL A 244 -23.33 21.71 25.69
CA VAL A 244 -24.77 21.43 25.63
C VAL A 244 -25.60 22.72 25.70
N ALA A 245 -25.17 23.70 26.51
CA ALA A 245 -25.83 25.00 26.59
C ALA A 245 -25.70 25.82 25.30
N SER A 246 -24.60 25.66 24.56
CA SER A 246 -24.33 26.36 23.29
C SER A 246 -25.09 25.79 22.09
N MET A 247 -25.69 24.60 22.22
CA MET A 247 -26.47 24.00 21.13
C MET A 247 -27.71 24.83 20.80
N THR A 248 -28.00 24.96 19.50
CA THR A 248 -29.31 25.43 19.01
C THR A 248 -30.42 24.42 19.34
N ASP A 249 -31.67 24.85 19.29
CA ASP A 249 -32.81 23.94 19.51
C ASP A 249 -32.86 22.80 18.47
N GLU A 250 -32.46 23.10 17.23
CA GLU A 250 -32.31 22.13 16.15
C GLU A 250 -31.21 21.10 16.45
N GLN A 251 -30.05 21.55 16.92
CA GLN A 251 -28.95 20.66 17.33
C GLN A 251 -29.33 19.80 18.53
N LYS A 252 -30.07 20.35 19.51
CA LYS A 252 -30.58 19.58 20.66
C LYS A 252 -31.58 18.52 20.22
N ALA A 253 -32.49 18.86 19.29
CA ALA A 253 -33.46 17.92 18.74
C ALA A 253 -32.76 16.78 17.98
N LEU A 254 -31.78 17.10 17.13
CA LEU A 254 -30.98 16.11 16.41
C LEU A 254 -30.14 15.25 17.37
N ALA A 255 -29.43 15.85 18.32
CA ALA A 255 -28.65 15.11 19.31
C ALA A 255 -29.52 14.15 20.13
N ALA A 256 -30.79 14.47 20.37
CA ALA A 256 -31.72 13.58 21.07
C ALA A 256 -32.15 12.36 20.24
N THR A 257 -31.98 12.38 18.91
CA THR A 257 -32.27 11.23 18.03
C THR A 257 -31.05 10.39 17.72
N LEU A 258 -29.84 10.94 17.87
CA LEU A 258 -28.59 10.27 17.54
C LEU A 258 -28.08 9.41 18.71
N PRO A 259 -27.73 8.13 18.47
CA PRO A 259 -27.00 7.33 19.44
C PRO A 259 -25.68 8.00 19.85
N PHE A 260 -25.35 7.96 21.15
CA PHE A 260 -24.08 8.45 21.72
C PHE A 260 -23.76 9.96 21.52
N ALA A 261 -24.71 10.76 21.08
CA ALA A 261 -24.60 12.22 21.14
C ALA A 261 -24.63 12.69 22.60
N ILE A 262 -23.86 13.75 22.88
CA ILE A 262 -23.81 14.35 24.21
C ILE A 262 -25.03 15.26 24.37
N THR A 263 -25.86 14.97 25.37
CA THR A 263 -27.11 15.70 25.64
C THR A 263 -27.20 16.06 27.11
N GLU A 264 -28.10 17.00 27.44
CA GLU A 264 -28.37 17.39 28.83
C GLU A 264 -28.75 16.20 29.72
N LYS A 265 -29.32 15.15 29.14
CA LYS A 265 -29.82 13.98 29.86
C LYS A 265 -28.75 12.93 30.17
N ASN A 266 -27.62 12.92 29.46
CA ASN A 266 -26.63 11.84 29.56
C ASN A 266 -25.19 12.30 29.83
N TYR A 267 -24.88 13.61 29.80
CA TYR A 267 -23.48 14.04 29.86
C TYR A 267 -22.75 13.65 31.14
N GLU A 268 -23.38 13.68 32.31
CA GLU A 268 -22.70 13.31 33.56
C GLU A 268 -22.26 11.83 33.55
N TYR A 269 -23.12 10.98 33.00
CA TYR A 269 -22.82 9.56 32.80
C TYR A 269 -21.71 9.33 31.77
N LEU A 270 -21.74 10.05 30.64
CA LEU A 270 -20.70 9.96 29.61
C LEU A 270 -19.34 10.40 30.17
N ILE A 271 -19.31 11.50 30.94
CA ILE A 271 -18.08 11.96 31.61
C ILE A 271 -17.55 10.89 32.56
N ALA A 272 -18.41 10.32 33.41
CA ALA A 272 -18.00 9.26 34.33
C ALA A 272 -17.46 8.02 33.58
N THR A 273 -18.03 7.71 32.42
CA THR A 273 -17.59 6.59 31.56
C THR A 273 -16.22 6.89 30.95
N PHE A 274 -16.05 8.04 30.30
CA PHE A 274 -14.78 8.45 29.69
C PHE A 274 -13.66 8.62 30.73
N ASN A 275 -14.00 9.08 31.94
CA ASN A 275 -13.03 9.31 33.02
C ASN A 275 -12.76 8.05 33.86
N SER A 276 -13.36 6.91 33.53
CA SER A 276 -13.19 5.67 34.29
C SER A 276 -11.79 5.06 34.14
N PRO A 277 -11.29 4.29 35.13
CA PRO A 277 -9.99 3.64 35.02
C PRO A 277 -9.84 2.78 33.76
N TRP A 278 -10.88 2.03 33.37
CA TRP A 278 -10.89 1.24 32.13
C TRP A 278 -10.68 2.12 30.89
N TYR A 279 -11.49 3.17 30.71
CA TYR A 279 -11.41 4.00 29.50
C TYR A 279 -10.07 4.74 29.43
N ARG A 280 -9.55 5.18 30.58
CA ARG A 280 -8.23 5.81 30.68
C ARG A 280 -7.09 4.85 30.36
N PHE A 281 -7.19 3.60 30.79
CA PHE A 281 -6.26 2.55 30.39
C PHE A 281 -6.31 2.34 28.88
N TYR A 282 -7.52 2.17 28.32
CA TYR A 282 -7.74 1.96 26.89
C TYR A 282 -7.20 3.12 26.03
N LEU A 283 -7.37 4.38 26.44
CA LEU A 283 -6.85 5.53 25.70
C LEU A 283 -5.33 5.74 25.82
N ARG A 284 -4.72 5.28 26.92
CA ARG A 284 -3.29 5.51 27.19
C ARG A 284 -2.39 4.36 26.74
N MET A 285 -2.94 3.16 26.60
CA MET A 285 -2.18 2.03 26.10
C MET A 285 -1.79 2.24 24.63
N ASN A 286 -0.68 1.63 24.22
CA ASN A 286 -0.30 1.51 22.83
C ASN A 286 -0.45 0.03 22.42
N SER A 287 -1.34 -0.26 21.48
CA SER A 287 -1.58 -1.65 21.03
C SER A 287 -0.35 -2.29 20.40
N LEU A 288 0.57 -1.49 19.83
CA LEU A 288 1.83 -2.00 19.29
C LEU A 288 2.74 -2.58 20.37
N ASP A 289 2.60 -2.19 21.64
CA ASP A 289 3.38 -2.78 22.74
C ASP A 289 3.11 -4.27 22.93
N PHE A 290 1.97 -4.75 22.41
CA PHE A 290 1.53 -6.15 22.46
C PHE A 290 1.66 -6.81 21.08
N ILE A 291 1.07 -6.22 20.04
CA ILE A 291 1.00 -6.83 18.70
C ILE A 291 2.41 -7.08 18.13
N SER A 292 3.37 -6.19 18.39
CA SER A 292 4.78 -6.34 17.97
C SER A 292 5.54 -7.52 18.57
N LYS A 293 4.92 -8.27 19.48
CA LYS A 293 5.49 -9.47 20.11
C LYS A 293 4.75 -10.75 19.72
N VAL A 294 3.67 -10.64 18.94
CA VAL A 294 2.84 -11.78 18.55
C VAL A 294 3.45 -12.45 17.33
N THR A 295 4.01 -13.65 17.53
CA THR A 295 4.70 -14.45 16.50
C THR A 295 3.91 -15.65 16.01
N VAL A 296 2.74 -15.90 16.61
CA VAL A 296 1.81 -16.97 16.23
C VAL A 296 0.91 -16.51 15.08
N PRO A 297 0.32 -17.42 14.28
CA PRO A 297 -0.59 -17.03 13.21
C PRO A 297 -1.73 -16.12 13.65
N VAL A 298 -2.09 -15.14 12.80
CA VAL A 298 -3.17 -14.17 13.06
C VAL A 298 -4.13 -14.00 11.89
N LEU A 299 -5.43 -14.19 12.12
CA LEU A 299 -6.50 -13.73 11.24
C LEU A 299 -7.10 -12.44 11.81
N ALA A 300 -6.93 -11.31 11.15
CA ALA A 300 -7.57 -10.05 11.51
C ALA A 300 -8.62 -9.68 10.46
N ILE A 301 -9.89 -9.66 10.87
CA ILE A 301 -11.01 -9.34 10.00
C ILE A 301 -11.79 -8.15 10.55
N ASN A 302 -12.24 -7.25 9.67
CA ASN A 302 -13.14 -6.15 10.00
C ASN A 302 -14.20 -6.00 8.91
N GLY A 303 -15.42 -5.59 9.25
CA GLY A 303 -16.43 -5.24 8.24
C GLY A 303 -16.14 -3.89 7.58
N THR A 304 -16.41 -3.72 6.28
CA THR A 304 -16.16 -2.43 5.61
C THR A 304 -17.13 -1.31 6.04
N LEU A 305 -18.25 -1.67 6.69
CA LEU A 305 -19.24 -0.76 7.25
C LEU A 305 -19.24 -0.81 8.79
N ASP A 306 -18.12 -1.24 9.37
CA ASP A 306 -17.86 -1.11 10.80
C ASP A 306 -17.21 0.25 11.08
N PHE A 307 -17.95 1.15 11.74
CA PHE A 307 -17.41 2.44 12.18
C PHE A 307 -16.95 2.44 13.63
N ILE A 308 -17.20 1.35 14.37
CA ILE A 308 -16.76 1.18 15.77
C ILE A 308 -15.28 0.80 15.78
N THR A 309 -14.87 -0.10 14.89
CA THR A 309 -13.48 -0.44 14.59
C THR A 309 -13.24 -0.36 13.10
N ASP A 310 -13.03 0.86 12.60
CA ASP A 310 -12.92 1.11 11.17
C ASP A 310 -11.76 0.32 10.57
N ALA A 311 -12.06 -0.50 9.56
CA ALA A 311 -11.08 -1.36 8.89
C ALA A 311 -9.89 -0.56 8.36
N ARG A 312 -10.13 0.67 7.86
CA ARG A 312 -9.08 1.54 7.29
C ARG A 312 -8.09 2.05 8.32
N LEU A 313 -8.49 2.08 9.60
CA LEU A 313 -7.64 2.53 10.69
C LEU A 313 -7.06 1.35 11.48
N THR A 314 -7.86 0.31 11.65
CA THR A 314 -7.57 -0.80 12.56
C THR A 314 -6.60 -1.80 11.93
N LEU A 315 -6.94 -2.27 10.73
CA LEU A 315 -6.21 -3.33 10.05
C LEU A 315 -4.74 -2.95 9.76
N PRO A 316 -4.42 -1.72 9.31
CA PRO A 316 -3.01 -1.30 9.11
C PRO A 316 -2.18 -1.31 10.40
N ILE A 317 -2.75 -0.98 11.55
CA ILE A 317 -2.03 -1.00 12.84
C ILE A 317 -1.71 -2.44 13.26
N ILE A 318 -2.65 -3.36 13.05
CA ILE A 318 -2.42 -4.79 13.31
C ILE A 318 -1.31 -5.30 12.39
N GLU A 319 -1.42 -5.03 11.09
CA GLU A 319 -0.42 -5.44 10.10
C GLU A 319 0.97 -4.89 10.43
N GLN A 320 1.07 -3.59 10.75
CA GLN A 320 2.32 -2.97 11.19
C GLN A 320 2.91 -3.68 12.42
N GLY A 321 2.10 -3.96 13.42
CA GLY A 321 2.56 -4.67 14.62
C GLY A 321 3.11 -6.06 14.28
N LEU A 322 2.40 -6.83 13.47
CA LEU A 322 2.83 -8.18 13.08
C LEU A 322 4.09 -8.17 12.22
N GLN A 323 4.25 -7.17 11.35
CA GLN A 323 5.49 -6.95 10.59
C GLN A 323 6.67 -6.66 11.52
N ILE A 324 6.51 -5.80 12.54
CA ILE A 324 7.55 -5.54 13.56
C ILE A 324 7.91 -6.82 14.32
N ALA A 325 6.92 -7.69 14.60
CA ALA A 325 7.14 -8.97 15.26
C ALA A 325 7.94 -9.97 14.40
N GLY A 326 8.15 -9.69 13.10
CA GLY A 326 8.71 -10.64 12.15
C GLY A 326 7.80 -11.83 11.88
N ASN A 327 6.48 -11.67 12.09
CA ASN A 327 5.52 -12.73 11.92
C ASN A 327 5.25 -12.95 10.43
N GLN A 328 5.58 -14.14 9.92
CA GLN A 328 5.44 -14.53 8.51
C GLN A 328 4.42 -15.67 8.32
N ASP A 329 3.79 -16.14 9.40
CA ASP A 329 2.94 -17.33 9.39
C ASP A 329 1.46 -16.92 9.37
N VAL A 330 0.78 -17.25 8.27
CA VAL A 330 -0.65 -17.01 7.98
C VAL A 330 -1.22 -15.74 8.63
N THR A 331 -0.78 -14.56 8.17
CA THR A 331 -1.41 -13.27 8.52
C THR A 331 -2.38 -12.86 7.42
N VAL A 332 -3.67 -12.87 7.73
CA VAL A 332 -4.74 -12.47 6.79
C VAL A 332 -5.46 -11.27 7.38
N VAL A 333 -5.35 -10.13 6.70
CA VAL A 333 -5.90 -8.84 7.10
C VAL A 333 -7.00 -8.49 6.10
N VAL A 334 -8.26 -8.76 6.45
CA VAL A 334 -9.37 -8.70 5.47
C VAL A 334 -10.45 -7.74 5.92
N ALA A 335 -10.73 -6.76 5.05
CA ALA A 335 -11.94 -5.97 5.14
C ALA A 335 -13.08 -6.70 4.39
N ILE A 336 -14.09 -7.15 5.13
CA ILE A 336 -15.21 -7.93 4.58
C ILE A 336 -16.29 -6.96 4.08
N PRO A 337 -16.60 -6.95 2.76
CA PRO A 337 -17.54 -5.99 2.17
C PRO A 337 -18.93 -6.03 2.80
N ASN A 338 -19.54 -4.85 2.93
CA ASN A 338 -20.91 -4.63 3.36
C ASN A 338 -21.27 -5.23 4.73
N GLN A 339 -20.29 -5.42 5.61
CA GLN A 339 -20.53 -5.95 6.94
C GLN A 339 -20.30 -4.91 8.04
N ASN A 340 -21.14 -4.95 9.07
CA ASN A 340 -21.05 -4.09 10.25
C ASN A 340 -20.09 -4.67 11.32
N HIS A 341 -20.07 -4.07 12.52
CA HIS A 341 -19.20 -4.49 13.63
C HIS A 341 -19.46 -5.92 14.14
N TRP A 342 -20.67 -6.47 13.91
CA TRP A 342 -21.03 -7.85 14.26
C TRP A 342 -20.90 -8.82 13.09
N PHE A 343 -20.31 -8.35 11.97
CA PHE A 343 -20.20 -9.10 10.72
C PHE A 343 -21.56 -9.51 10.14
N GLN A 344 -22.57 -8.67 10.35
CA GLN A 344 -23.87 -8.80 9.66
C GLN A 344 -23.82 -7.99 8.36
N GLU A 345 -24.41 -8.50 7.29
CA GLU A 345 -24.60 -7.78 6.04
C GLU A 345 -25.55 -6.59 6.26
N CYS A 346 -25.08 -5.39 5.94
CA CYS A 346 -25.78 -4.14 6.15
C CYS A 346 -25.59 -3.19 4.95
N LYS A 347 -26.42 -2.15 4.87
CA LYS A 347 -26.34 -1.20 3.76
C LYS A 347 -25.51 0.01 4.08
N ILE A 348 -25.63 0.51 5.31
CA ILE A 348 -25.02 1.78 5.71
C ILE A 348 -24.24 1.68 7.02
N GLY A 349 -24.32 0.57 7.75
CA GLY A 349 -23.56 0.36 8.99
C GLY A 349 -24.14 1.05 10.22
N ALA A 350 -25.31 1.68 10.11
CA ALA A 350 -25.96 2.41 11.19
C ALA A 350 -26.41 1.47 12.32
N LEU A 351 -26.33 1.92 13.57
CA LEU A 351 -26.66 1.06 14.73
C LEU A 351 -28.12 0.57 14.69
N ALA A 352 -29.01 1.36 14.11
CA ALA A 352 -30.41 1.01 13.91
C ALA A 352 -30.61 -0.26 13.07
N GLU A 353 -29.70 -0.57 12.14
CA GLU A 353 -29.79 -1.77 11.28
C GLU A 353 -29.58 -3.07 12.08
N TYR A 354 -28.80 -3.05 13.16
CA TYR A 354 -28.31 -4.25 13.88
C TYR A 354 -29.46 -5.13 14.38
N SER A 355 -30.48 -4.49 14.97
CA SER A 355 -31.64 -5.19 15.52
C SER A 355 -32.57 -5.73 14.42
N ALA A 356 -32.62 -5.05 13.26
CA ALA A 356 -33.49 -5.39 12.13
C ALA A 356 -32.93 -6.56 11.30
N ILE A 357 -31.60 -6.68 11.20
CA ILE A 357 -30.93 -7.74 10.43
C ILE A 357 -31.09 -9.08 11.14
N GLN A 358 -31.72 -10.08 10.52
CA GLN A 358 -32.02 -11.36 11.17
C GLN A 358 -30.77 -12.21 11.48
N GLU A 359 -29.73 -12.14 10.65
CA GLU A 359 -28.51 -12.92 10.87
C GLU A 359 -27.76 -12.46 12.12
N THR A 360 -26.98 -13.35 12.73
CA THR A 360 -26.13 -12.99 13.88
C THR A 360 -24.72 -12.62 13.42
N MET A 361 -24.18 -13.40 12.48
CA MET A 361 -22.92 -13.19 11.78
C MET A 361 -23.08 -13.88 10.41
N HIS A 362 -22.53 -13.28 9.36
CA HIS A 362 -22.65 -13.78 8.00
C HIS A 362 -21.94 -15.13 7.82
N ASP A 363 -22.59 -16.08 7.13
CA ASP A 363 -22.10 -17.47 6.99
C ASP A 363 -20.71 -17.55 6.33
N LEU A 364 -20.42 -16.70 5.34
CA LEU A 364 -19.08 -16.65 4.72
C LEU A 364 -18.00 -16.19 5.70
N THR A 365 -18.34 -15.33 6.65
CA THR A 365 -17.40 -14.87 7.67
C THR A 365 -17.09 -16.01 8.65
N LEU A 366 -18.10 -16.75 9.07
CA LEU A 366 -17.93 -17.96 9.89
C LEU A 366 -17.06 -19.01 9.18
N GLN A 367 -17.34 -19.25 7.89
CA GLN A 367 -16.59 -20.19 7.07
C GLN A 367 -15.12 -19.77 6.94
N LEU A 368 -14.85 -18.49 6.63
CA LEU A 368 -13.50 -17.95 6.53
C LEU A 368 -12.70 -18.22 7.80
N ILE A 369 -13.28 -17.97 8.98
CA ILE A 369 -12.60 -18.18 10.26
C ILE A 369 -12.31 -19.67 10.48
N VAL A 370 -13.29 -20.55 10.26
CA VAL A 370 -13.10 -22.00 10.43
C VAL A 370 -12.04 -22.54 9.47
N ASP A 371 -12.11 -22.18 8.19
CA ASP A 371 -11.16 -22.64 7.18
C ASP A 371 -9.75 -22.13 7.50
N TRP A 372 -9.61 -20.91 8.01
CA TRP A 372 -8.33 -20.37 8.47
C TRP A 372 -7.78 -21.16 9.68
N ILE A 373 -8.61 -21.37 10.72
CA ILE A 373 -8.22 -22.13 11.93
C ILE A 373 -7.77 -23.54 11.57
N LEU A 374 -8.47 -24.19 10.64
CA LEU A 374 -8.18 -25.54 10.18
C LEU A 374 -7.10 -25.59 9.08
N LYS A 375 -6.46 -24.46 8.76
CA LYS A 375 -5.41 -24.32 7.72
C LYS A 375 -5.85 -24.83 6.34
N LYS A 376 -7.12 -24.64 6.00
CA LYS A 376 -7.72 -24.97 4.70
C LYS A 376 -7.69 -23.79 3.70
N LEU A 377 -7.25 -22.61 4.13
CA LEU A 377 -7.10 -21.47 3.24
C LEU A 377 -5.74 -21.51 2.53
N PRO A 378 -5.71 -21.16 1.23
CA PRO A 378 -4.46 -20.89 0.55
C PRO A 378 -3.69 -19.81 1.31
N THR A 379 -2.38 -19.97 1.45
CA THR A 379 -1.53 -18.99 2.13
C THR A 379 -0.52 -18.42 1.16
N ILE A 380 -0.43 -17.09 1.10
CA ILE A 380 0.59 -16.41 0.30
C ILE A 380 1.88 -16.33 1.13
N HIS A 381 2.94 -16.95 0.65
CA HIS A 381 4.26 -16.95 1.26
C HIS A 381 5.24 -16.13 0.43
N LEU A 382 5.96 -15.24 1.09
CA LEU A 382 7.06 -14.43 0.58
C LEU A 382 8.04 -14.12 1.72
N LYS A 383 9.29 -13.81 1.39
CA LYS A 383 10.33 -13.53 2.39
C LYS A 383 10.07 -12.26 3.22
N SER A 384 9.52 -11.24 2.59
CA SER A 384 9.17 -9.96 3.19
C SER A 384 8.07 -9.31 2.35
N SER A 385 7.04 -8.75 2.99
CA SER A 385 6.01 -7.94 2.35
C SER A 385 6.45 -6.50 2.09
N THR A 386 7.57 -6.06 2.65
CA THR A 386 8.16 -4.74 2.39
C THR A 386 9.53 -4.92 1.75
N VAL A 387 9.70 -4.41 0.53
CA VAL A 387 10.94 -4.53 -0.27
C VAL A 387 11.20 -3.25 -1.05
N LEU A 388 12.44 -3.01 -1.46
CA LEU A 388 12.74 -1.92 -2.40
C LEU A 388 12.20 -2.28 -3.80
N LEU A 389 11.77 -1.28 -4.58
CA LEU A 389 11.10 -1.50 -5.89
C LEU A 389 11.90 -2.40 -6.82
N ASP A 390 13.23 -2.28 -6.82
CA ASP A 390 14.13 -3.02 -7.71
C ASP A 390 14.55 -4.40 -7.16
N GLU A 391 13.86 -4.93 -6.14
CA GLU A 391 14.08 -6.26 -5.59
C GLU A 391 13.08 -7.29 -6.12
N LEU A 392 13.57 -8.52 -6.32
CA LEU A 392 12.74 -9.65 -6.74
C LEU A 392 11.90 -10.18 -5.59
N LEU A 393 10.66 -10.56 -5.90
CA LEU A 393 9.76 -11.25 -4.99
C LEU A 393 9.68 -12.74 -5.36
N ASP A 394 9.92 -13.63 -4.39
CA ASP A 394 9.67 -15.07 -4.52
C ASP A 394 8.32 -15.37 -3.88
N ILE A 395 7.29 -15.51 -4.72
CA ILE A 395 5.90 -15.68 -4.30
C ILE A 395 5.51 -17.15 -4.44
N SER A 396 5.04 -17.73 -3.34
CA SER A 396 4.45 -19.07 -3.32
C SER A 396 3.06 -19.05 -2.70
N ILE A 397 2.11 -19.77 -3.30
CA ILE A 397 0.81 -20.06 -2.71
C ILE A 397 0.84 -21.49 -2.19
N LEU A 398 0.60 -21.64 -0.89
CA LEU A 398 0.63 -22.91 -0.18
C LEU A 398 -0.80 -23.34 0.20
N ASN A 399 -0.95 -24.59 0.65
CA ASN A 399 -2.20 -25.15 1.18
C ASN A 399 -3.36 -25.18 0.16
N LEU A 400 -3.04 -25.36 -1.12
CA LEU A 400 -4.03 -25.65 -2.17
C LEU A 400 -4.37 -27.14 -2.18
N GLN A 401 -5.50 -27.51 -2.77
CA GLN A 401 -5.70 -28.90 -3.14
C GLN A 401 -4.73 -29.28 -4.27
N PRO A 402 -4.20 -30.52 -4.30
CA PRO A 402 -3.39 -30.98 -5.41
C PRO A 402 -4.14 -30.78 -6.74
N ASN A 403 -3.48 -30.17 -7.72
CA ASN A 403 -4.06 -29.83 -9.03
C ASN A 403 -5.20 -28.78 -9.02
N GLU A 404 -5.43 -28.08 -7.90
CA GLU A 404 -6.36 -26.94 -7.86
C GLU A 404 -5.89 -25.84 -8.82
N GLN A 405 -6.82 -25.29 -9.61
CA GLN A 405 -6.56 -24.09 -10.38
C GLN A 405 -6.96 -22.86 -9.56
N ILE A 406 -6.04 -21.91 -9.48
CA ILE A 406 -6.25 -20.62 -8.83
C ILE A 406 -5.93 -19.49 -9.79
N GLU A 407 -6.57 -18.35 -9.58
CA GLU A 407 -6.17 -17.09 -10.22
C GLU A 407 -5.46 -16.22 -9.19
N ILE A 408 -4.27 -15.75 -9.55
CA ILE A 408 -3.53 -14.77 -8.76
C ILE A 408 -3.69 -13.41 -9.46
N GLU A 409 -4.23 -12.44 -8.73
CA GLU A 409 -4.37 -11.06 -9.16
C GLU A 409 -3.36 -10.19 -8.42
N ALA A 410 -2.64 -9.34 -9.14
CA ALA A 410 -1.89 -8.25 -8.53
C ALA A 410 -2.53 -6.92 -8.94
N SER A 411 -2.80 -6.05 -7.98
CA SER A 411 -3.37 -4.72 -8.25
C SER A 411 -2.71 -3.62 -7.45
N CYS A 412 -2.61 -2.43 -8.02
CA CYS A 412 -2.09 -1.24 -7.34
C CYS A 412 -2.77 0.04 -7.82
N LYS A 413 -2.49 1.15 -7.12
CA LYS A 413 -2.92 2.49 -7.51
C LYS A 413 -1.70 3.36 -7.81
N ASP A 414 -1.78 4.10 -8.90
CA ASP A 414 -0.81 5.13 -9.24
C ASP A 414 -1.08 6.45 -8.49
N LYS A 415 -0.24 7.48 -8.70
CA LYS A 415 -0.34 8.79 -8.03
C LYS A 415 -1.69 9.49 -8.28
N ASN A 416 -2.34 9.18 -9.40
CA ASN A 416 -3.63 9.75 -9.78
C ASN A 416 -4.81 8.89 -9.28
N ASN A 417 -4.56 7.89 -8.44
CA ASN A 417 -5.52 6.87 -7.98
C ASN A 417 -6.08 5.99 -9.10
N THR A 418 -5.39 5.90 -10.25
CA THR A 418 -5.77 5.00 -11.33
C THR A 418 -5.38 3.58 -10.95
N ILE A 419 -6.29 2.63 -11.18
CA ILE A 419 -6.07 1.23 -10.81
C ILE A 419 -5.35 0.50 -11.95
N TRP A 420 -4.34 -0.28 -11.58
CA TRP A 420 -3.57 -1.14 -12.47
C TRP A 420 -3.70 -2.58 -11.98
N VAL A 421 -4.02 -3.52 -12.88
CA VAL A 421 -4.33 -4.92 -12.52
C VAL A 421 -3.68 -5.89 -13.50
N SER A 422 -3.11 -6.97 -12.98
CA SER A 422 -2.79 -8.18 -13.74
C SER A 422 -3.50 -9.39 -13.12
N ARG A 423 -3.77 -10.40 -13.93
CA ARG A 423 -4.30 -11.69 -13.46
C ARG A 423 -3.58 -12.83 -14.18
N ALA A 424 -3.25 -13.89 -13.45
CA ALA A 424 -2.69 -15.09 -14.03
C ALA A 424 -3.20 -16.34 -13.33
N THR A 425 -3.65 -17.32 -14.11
CA THR A 425 -4.15 -18.60 -13.64
C THR A 425 -3.01 -19.59 -13.50
N PHE A 426 -2.91 -20.24 -12.35
CA PHE A 426 -1.93 -21.28 -12.06
C PHE A 426 -2.63 -22.56 -11.65
N GLN A 427 -1.91 -23.67 -11.76
CA GLN A 427 -2.32 -24.96 -11.24
C GLN A 427 -1.34 -25.39 -10.16
N ALA A 428 -1.88 -25.76 -8.99
CA ALA A 428 -1.09 -26.30 -7.90
C ALA A 428 -0.46 -27.63 -8.29
N ASP A 429 0.77 -27.87 -7.81
CA ASP A 429 1.43 -29.16 -7.96
C ASP A 429 0.77 -30.26 -7.09
N ASP A 430 1.33 -31.47 -7.11
CA ASP A 430 0.82 -32.61 -6.33
C ASP A 430 0.90 -32.39 -4.81
N GLN A 431 1.66 -31.37 -4.36
CA GLN A 431 1.77 -30.97 -2.96
C GLN A 431 0.83 -29.81 -2.60
N GLY A 432 0.04 -29.31 -3.55
CA GLY A 432 -0.84 -28.16 -3.31
C GLY A 432 -0.09 -26.83 -3.28
N ILE A 433 0.99 -26.69 -4.08
CA ILE A 433 1.83 -25.50 -4.12
C ILE A 433 1.83 -24.88 -5.52
N VAL A 434 1.66 -23.55 -5.57
CA VAL A 434 2.02 -22.73 -6.73
C VAL A 434 3.24 -21.89 -6.37
N ASN A 435 4.31 -21.93 -7.17
CA ASN A 435 5.45 -21.01 -7.03
C ASN A 435 5.63 -20.21 -8.32
N VAL A 436 5.40 -18.90 -8.24
CA VAL A 436 5.34 -17.99 -9.40
C VAL A 436 6.70 -17.91 -10.11
N ALA A 437 7.81 -18.01 -9.37
CA ALA A 437 9.15 -17.98 -9.93
C ALA A 437 9.58 -19.28 -10.62
N ARG A 438 8.80 -20.36 -10.51
CA ARG A 438 9.16 -21.71 -11.02
C ARG A 438 8.11 -22.33 -11.92
N GLN A 439 6.89 -21.81 -11.92
CA GLN A 439 5.78 -22.30 -12.74
C GLN A 439 5.35 -21.21 -13.71
N ALA A 440 5.01 -21.61 -14.94
CA ALA A 440 4.38 -20.70 -15.88
C ALA A 440 2.86 -20.66 -15.61
N PRO A 441 2.19 -19.52 -15.76
CA PRO A 441 0.75 -19.48 -15.70
C PRO A 441 0.14 -20.26 -16.88
N LEU A 442 -1.01 -20.87 -16.65
CA LEU A 442 -1.83 -21.51 -17.69
C LEU A 442 -2.41 -20.48 -18.66
N SER A 443 -2.79 -19.31 -18.13
CA SER A 443 -3.38 -18.18 -18.87
C SER A 443 -3.26 -16.90 -18.05
N GLY A 444 -3.39 -15.74 -18.69
CA GLY A 444 -3.44 -14.45 -17.99
C GLY A 444 -2.73 -13.32 -18.72
N SER A 445 -2.41 -12.27 -17.96
CA SER A 445 -1.74 -11.05 -18.42
C SER A 445 -0.30 -11.27 -18.91
N TYR A 446 0.33 -12.41 -18.58
CA TYR A 446 1.64 -12.78 -19.09
C TYR A 446 1.76 -14.30 -19.31
N SER A 447 2.85 -14.71 -19.96
CA SER A 447 3.16 -16.12 -20.24
C SER A 447 4.64 -16.43 -20.03
N GLY A 448 4.92 -17.70 -19.72
CA GLY A 448 6.26 -18.19 -19.35
C GLY A 448 6.55 -18.06 -17.85
N ILE A 449 7.69 -18.59 -17.43
CA ILE A 449 8.14 -18.51 -16.02
C ILE A 449 8.78 -17.14 -15.79
N ASP A 450 8.17 -16.31 -14.95
CA ASP A 450 8.66 -14.99 -14.59
C ASP A 450 8.18 -14.61 -13.18
N ALA A 451 9.12 -14.51 -12.24
CA ALA A 451 8.83 -14.16 -10.84
C ALA A 451 8.13 -12.80 -10.70
N MET A 452 8.37 -11.88 -11.64
CA MET A 452 7.81 -10.53 -11.61
C MET A 452 6.75 -10.31 -12.69
N GLY A 453 6.30 -11.38 -13.35
CA GLY A 453 5.27 -11.38 -14.40
C GLY A 453 4.03 -10.58 -14.02
N LEU A 454 3.48 -10.86 -12.82
CA LEU A 454 2.30 -10.19 -12.28
C LEU A 454 2.49 -8.67 -12.09
N PHE A 455 3.71 -8.17 -11.95
CA PHE A 455 3.94 -6.75 -11.65
C PHE A 455 4.14 -5.92 -12.91
N TRP A 456 4.98 -6.38 -13.84
CA TRP A 456 5.21 -5.64 -15.08
C TRP A 456 4.03 -5.74 -16.03
N SER A 457 3.25 -6.83 -15.97
CA SER A 457 2.12 -7.05 -16.86
C SER A 457 0.80 -6.43 -16.37
N MET A 458 0.82 -5.56 -15.35
CA MET A 458 -0.40 -4.88 -14.92
C MET A 458 -0.88 -3.92 -15.99
N GLU A 459 -2.15 -3.97 -16.31
CA GLU A 459 -2.81 -3.09 -17.25
C GLU A 459 -3.64 -2.03 -16.54
N CYS A 460 -3.68 -0.83 -17.10
CA CYS A 460 -4.51 0.25 -16.60
C CYS A 460 -5.99 -0.07 -16.80
N THR A 461 -6.80 0.02 -15.73
CA THR A 461 -8.25 -0.14 -15.85
C THR A 461 -8.92 1.05 -16.55
N ASN A 462 -8.27 2.23 -16.52
CA ASN A 462 -8.74 3.42 -17.23
C ASN A 462 -8.00 3.58 -18.57
N LYS A 463 -8.72 3.33 -19.66
CA LYS A 463 -8.17 3.40 -21.02
C LYS A 463 -7.97 4.83 -21.54
N GLU A 464 -8.51 5.85 -20.88
CA GLU A 464 -8.37 7.23 -21.32
C GLU A 464 -6.97 7.81 -21.03
N PHE A 465 -6.29 7.33 -19.98
CA PHE A 465 -4.95 7.79 -19.57
C PHE A 465 -4.04 6.62 -19.11
N PRO A 466 -3.59 5.75 -20.02
CA PRO A 466 -2.94 4.48 -19.68
C PRO A 466 -1.42 4.61 -19.44
N TYR A 467 -1.01 5.59 -18.63
CA TYR A 467 0.40 5.78 -18.24
C TYR A 467 0.59 5.72 -16.74
N PHE A 468 1.55 4.92 -16.29
CA PHE A 468 1.77 4.69 -14.88
C PHE A 468 2.47 5.88 -14.23
N VAL A 469 1.78 6.59 -13.34
CA VAL A 469 2.36 7.72 -12.60
C VAL A 469 2.84 7.27 -11.22
N TRP A 470 4.15 7.26 -11.03
CA TRP A 470 4.76 6.82 -9.77
C TRP A 470 4.34 7.68 -8.57
N ASN A 471 4.02 7.01 -7.46
CA ASN A 471 3.83 7.62 -6.14
C ASN A 471 5.13 8.22 -5.60
N GLU A 472 5.06 8.98 -4.51
CA GLU A 472 6.25 9.65 -3.96
C GLU A 472 7.10 8.78 -3.03
N GLN A 473 6.47 7.84 -2.30
CA GLN A 473 7.12 7.06 -1.24
C GLN A 473 7.21 5.56 -1.58
N GLU A 474 6.09 4.96 -1.95
CA GLU A 474 6.01 3.52 -2.22
C GLU A 474 4.89 3.18 -3.21
N LEU A 475 4.97 1.96 -3.75
CA LEU A 475 3.93 1.34 -4.55
C LEU A 475 3.30 0.18 -3.77
N GLU A 476 2.19 0.48 -3.11
CA GLU A 476 1.35 -0.52 -2.45
C GLU A 476 0.67 -1.40 -3.50
N THR A 477 0.89 -2.72 -3.39
CA THR A 477 0.37 -3.72 -4.32
C THR A 477 -0.38 -4.79 -3.56
N TYR A 478 -1.65 -4.95 -3.86
CA TYR A 478 -2.47 -6.03 -3.34
C TYR A 478 -2.24 -7.29 -4.17
N LEU A 479 -1.95 -8.41 -3.51
CA LEU A 479 -1.83 -9.71 -4.13
C LEU A 479 -2.96 -10.60 -3.62
N SER A 480 -3.90 -10.91 -4.50
CA SER A 480 -5.15 -11.63 -4.19
C SER A 480 -5.13 -13.00 -4.86
N VAL A 481 -5.58 -14.04 -4.16
CA VAL A 481 -5.74 -15.39 -4.69
C VAL A 481 -7.23 -15.72 -4.74
N TYR A 482 -7.71 -16.07 -5.93
CA TYR A 482 -9.08 -16.46 -6.19
C TYR A 482 -9.15 -17.94 -6.58
N SER A 483 -10.26 -18.59 -6.23
CA SER A 483 -10.65 -19.90 -6.73
C SER A 483 -12.13 -19.84 -7.07
N GLN A 484 -12.50 -20.23 -8.30
CA GLN A 484 -13.89 -20.16 -8.79
C GLN A 484 -14.52 -18.77 -8.57
N ASP A 485 -13.78 -17.71 -8.91
CA ASP A 485 -14.16 -16.29 -8.74
C ASP A 485 -14.39 -15.83 -7.28
N GLN A 486 -14.10 -16.67 -6.30
CA GLN A 486 -14.16 -16.31 -4.88
C GLN A 486 -12.78 -15.97 -4.34
N LEU A 487 -12.65 -14.80 -3.71
CA LEU A 487 -11.42 -14.42 -3.01
C LEU A 487 -11.14 -15.40 -1.85
N ARG A 488 -9.98 -16.04 -1.88
CA ARG A 488 -9.55 -17.03 -0.88
C ARG A 488 -8.58 -16.44 0.14
N THR A 489 -7.66 -15.58 -0.30
CA THR A 489 -6.70 -14.88 0.56
C THR A 489 -6.16 -13.64 -0.17
N GLN A 490 -5.66 -12.67 0.60
CA GLN A 490 -5.03 -11.46 0.08
C GLN A 490 -3.93 -11.00 1.04
N ILE A 491 -2.86 -10.44 0.50
CA ILE A 491 -1.85 -9.69 1.26
C ILE A 491 -1.57 -8.34 0.58
N THR A 492 -0.97 -7.43 1.34
CA THR A 492 -0.42 -6.18 0.83
C THR A 492 1.11 -6.29 0.71
N ILE A 493 1.66 -5.84 -0.42
CA ILE A 493 3.10 -5.77 -0.67
C ILE A 493 3.49 -4.29 -0.83
N HIS A 494 4.37 -3.81 0.03
CA HIS A 494 4.90 -2.45 0.03
C HIS A 494 6.22 -2.39 -0.74
N ARG A 495 6.19 -1.86 -1.97
CA ARG A 495 7.38 -1.68 -2.80
C ARG A 495 7.92 -0.26 -2.65
N LEU A 496 8.91 -0.09 -1.79
CA LEU A 496 9.50 1.21 -1.46
C LEU A 496 10.22 1.82 -2.67
N LEU A 497 10.08 3.13 -2.88
CA LEU A 497 10.89 3.87 -3.86
C LEU A 497 12.17 4.44 -3.23
N MET A 498 12.22 4.49 -1.90
CA MET A 498 13.33 5.01 -1.12
C MET A 498 13.40 4.25 0.21
N LEU A 499 14.58 3.79 0.61
CA LEU A 499 14.76 3.20 1.93
C LEU A 499 14.63 4.25 3.05
N PRO A 500 14.12 3.89 4.24
CA PRO A 500 13.92 4.83 5.35
C PRO A 500 15.19 5.54 5.84
N GLU A 501 16.36 4.93 5.65
CA GLU A 501 17.66 5.49 6.01
C GLU A 501 18.23 6.52 5.03
N ILE A 502 17.52 6.82 3.94
CA ILE A 502 17.94 7.84 2.97
C ILE A 502 17.48 9.22 3.43
N GLU A 503 18.44 10.13 3.55
CA GLU A 503 18.17 11.54 3.80
C GLU A 503 17.88 12.25 2.47
N LYS A 504 16.89 13.15 2.50
CA LYS A 504 16.48 13.99 1.37
C LYS A 504 16.67 15.46 1.75
N ARG A 505 17.36 16.23 0.89
CA ARG A 505 17.54 17.67 1.05
C ARG A 505 17.27 18.41 -0.27
N ASP A 506 16.33 19.35 -0.26
CA ASP A 506 16.11 20.22 -1.41
C ASP A 506 17.27 21.19 -1.61
N VAL A 507 17.65 21.40 -2.87
CA VAL A 507 18.76 22.28 -3.28
C VAL A 507 18.18 23.50 -3.96
N ARG A 508 18.31 24.67 -3.33
CA ARG A 508 17.87 25.98 -3.86
C ARG A 508 18.98 27.03 -3.76
N GLU A 509 20.22 26.57 -3.66
CA GLU A 509 21.40 27.40 -3.44
C GLU A 509 21.99 27.87 -4.77
N ASN A 510 22.49 29.11 -4.79
CA ASN A 510 23.17 29.66 -5.97
C ASN A 510 22.36 29.55 -7.28
N GLY A 511 21.02 29.59 -7.21
CA GLY A 511 20.16 29.45 -8.40
C GLY A 511 20.09 28.03 -8.98
N LEU A 512 20.65 27.03 -8.30
CA LEU A 512 20.44 25.62 -8.60
C LEU A 512 19.07 25.19 -8.08
N VAL A 513 18.41 24.30 -8.82
CA VAL A 513 17.15 23.69 -8.40
C VAL A 513 17.27 22.18 -8.55
N GLY A 514 17.17 21.46 -7.44
CA GLY A 514 17.21 20.01 -7.43
C GLY A 514 16.90 19.43 -6.06
N THR A 515 17.18 18.13 -5.92
CA THR A 515 17.07 17.42 -4.64
C THR A 515 18.28 16.49 -4.48
N PHE A 516 18.90 16.54 -3.30
CA PHE A 516 20.05 15.74 -2.92
C PHE A 516 19.64 14.61 -1.99
N PHE A 517 19.98 13.38 -2.37
CA PHE A 517 19.68 12.14 -1.66
C PHE A 517 20.97 11.45 -1.23
N TYR A 518 21.05 10.93 -0.01
CA TYR A 518 22.21 10.18 0.46
C TYR A 518 21.86 9.27 1.64
N PRO A 519 22.55 8.13 1.83
CA PRO A 519 22.41 7.33 3.04
C PRO A 519 22.80 8.14 4.29
N LYS A 520 21.97 8.11 5.34
CA LYS A 520 22.23 8.86 6.59
C LYS A 520 23.59 8.53 7.24
N SER A 521 24.05 7.29 7.07
CA SER A 521 25.34 6.81 7.58
C SER A 521 26.53 7.23 6.72
N MET A 522 26.30 7.78 5.53
CA MET A 522 27.35 8.15 4.58
C MET A 522 28.17 9.32 5.11
N GLN A 523 29.47 9.08 5.27
CA GLN A 523 30.44 10.15 5.55
C GLN A 523 30.95 10.77 4.25
N LYS A 524 31.38 9.93 3.30
CA LYS A 524 31.86 10.29 1.97
C LYS A 524 31.78 9.05 1.06
N GLY A 525 31.33 9.20 -0.18
CA GLY A 525 31.18 8.08 -1.11
C GLY A 525 30.91 8.51 -2.56
N PRO A 526 30.80 7.56 -3.49
CA PRO A 526 30.61 7.85 -4.91
C PRO A 526 29.30 8.60 -5.16
N GLY A 527 29.36 9.54 -6.11
CA GLY A 527 28.26 10.44 -6.45
C GLY A 527 27.62 10.13 -7.81
N VAL A 528 26.32 10.42 -7.94
CA VAL A 528 25.61 10.39 -9.23
C VAL A 528 24.79 11.67 -9.41
N VAL A 529 24.91 12.33 -10.57
CA VAL A 529 24.00 13.41 -10.98
C VAL A 529 22.99 12.85 -11.95
N VAL A 530 21.69 12.92 -11.61
CA VAL A 530 20.59 12.44 -12.44
C VAL A 530 19.92 13.62 -13.14
N ILE A 531 19.80 13.52 -14.46
CA ILE A 531 19.33 14.59 -15.35
C ILE A 531 17.98 14.18 -15.97
N PRO A 532 16.92 15.01 -15.86
CA PRO A 532 15.60 14.69 -16.40
C PRO A 532 15.57 14.77 -17.93
N ALA A 533 14.52 14.17 -18.52
CA ALA A 533 14.21 14.26 -19.94
C ALA A 533 13.58 15.62 -20.33
N SER A 534 13.05 15.72 -21.55
CA SER A 534 12.43 16.94 -22.12
C SER A 534 11.10 17.35 -21.48
N VAL A 535 10.61 16.62 -20.49
CA VAL A 535 9.44 17.01 -19.66
C VAL A 535 9.81 17.96 -18.53
N GLY A 536 11.10 18.13 -18.22
CA GLY A 536 11.57 18.98 -17.13
C GLY A 536 11.32 18.36 -15.75
N GLY A 537 11.24 19.21 -14.72
CA GLY A 537 11.01 18.77 -13.35
C GLY A 537 12.26 18.20 -12.65
N ILE A 538 12.05 17.50 -11.52
CA ILE A 538 13.10 16.85 -10.74
C ILE A 538 12.99 15.32 -10.93
N PRO A 539 14.05 14.63 -11.40
CA PRO A 539 14.02 13.18 -11.64
C PRO A 539 14.25 12.38 -10.35
N ASP A 540 13.33 12.47 -9.39
CA ASP A 540 13.55 11.97 -8.04
C ASP A 540 13.47 10.44 -7.90
N THR A 541 12.60 9.74 -8.64
CA THR A 541 12.41 8.29 -8.51
C THR A 541 13.71 7.50 -8.70
N LEU A 542 14.44 7.74 -9.78
CA LEU A 542 15.70 7.04 -10.04
C LEU A 542 16.78 7.42 -9.02
N ALA A 543 16.78 8.69 -8.59
CA ALA A 543 17.72 9.18 -7.60
C ALA A 543 17.54 8.53 -6.23
N LYS A 544 16.28 8.30 -5.81
CA LYS A 544 15.95 7.59 -4.57
C LYS A 544 16.43 6.13 -4.60
N LEU A 545 16.26 5.43 -5.72
CA LEU A 545 16.74 4.06 -5.87
C LEU A 545 18.27 3.98 -5.84
N LEU A 546 18.96 4.86 -6.56
CA LEU A 546 20.43 4.93 -6.50
C LEU A 546 20.93 5.26 -5.09
N ALA A 547 20.31 6.20 -4.39
CA ALA A 547 20.68 6.52 -3.01
C ALA A 547 20.47 5.32 -2.08
N SER A 548 19.38 4.57 -2.27
CA SER A 548 19.08 3.31 -1.59
C SER A 548 20.08 2.19 -1.91
N ARG A 549 20.88 2.33 -2.97
CA ARG A 549 21.99 1.43 -3.33
C ARG A 549 23.36 1.97 -2.91
N GLY A 550 23.41 3.01 -2.08
CA GLY A 550 24.63 3.47 -1.40
C GLY A 550 25.37 4.62 -2.10
N TYR A 551 24.71 5.35 -3.00
CA TYR A 551 25.30 6.50 -3.70
C TYR A 551 24.81 7.84 -3.10
N ALA A 552 25.65 8.87 -3.15
CA ALA A 552 25.19 10.25 -2.99
C ALA A 552 24.58 10.68 -4.34
N VAL A 553 23.38 11.24 -4.38
CA VAL A 553 22.68 11.48 -5.64
C VAL A 553 22.07 12.86 -5.71
N LEU A 554 22.39 13.62 -6.76
CA LEU A 554 21.75 14.90 -7.08
C LEU A 554 20.76 14.71 -8.23
N ALA A 555 19.46 14.79 -7.95
CA ALA A 555 18.42 14.93 -8.95
C ALA A 555 18.32 16.40 -9.37
N LEU A 556 18.83 16.75 -10.56
CA LEU A 556 19.02 18.13 -10.99
C LEU A 556 17.92 18.59 -11.95
N GLY A 557 17.11 19.55 -11.55
CA GLY A 557 16.22 20.26 -12.47
C GLY A 557 16.98 21.33 -13.26
N PHE A 558 16.54 21.66 -14.48
CA PHE A 558 17.20 22.67 -15.30
C PHE A 558 16.27 23.57 -16.15
N PHE A 559 14.97 23.26 -16.22
CA PHE A 559 13.93 24.15 -16.74
C PHE A 559 12.55 23.75 -16.19
N GLY A 560 11.54 24.59 -16.40
CA GLY A 560 10.13 24.32 -16.06
C GLY A 560 9.83 24.35 -14.55
N LEU A 561 10.73 24.90 -13.75
CA LEU A 561 10.61 25.02 -12.29
C LEU A 561 10.87 26.46 -11.85
N ASP A 562 10.30 26.85 -10.70
CA ASP A 562 10.51 28.18 -10.12
C ASP A 562 12.01 28.49 -9.98
N GLY A 563 12.43 29.62 -10.54
CA GLY A 563 13.84 30.07 -10.54
C GLY A 563 14.69 29.54 -11.71
N LEU A 564 14.14 28.67 -12.57
CA LEU A 564 14.78 28.18 -13.79
C LEU A 564 14.09 28.75 -15.05
N PRO A 565 14.72 28.63 -16.25
CA PRO A 565 14.05 28.95 -17.50
C PRO A 565 12.71 28.21 -17.63
N ALA A 566 11.70 28.88 -18.18
CA ALA A 566 10.38 28.27 -18.34
C ALA A 566 10.37 27.15 -19.39
N ASN A 567 11.17 27.33 -20.44
CA ASN A 567 11.28 26.42 -21.58
C ASN A 567 12.68 25.84 -21.69
N LEU A 568 12.80 24.76 -22.47
CA LEU A 568 14.06 24.14 -22.84
C LEU A 568 14.74 24.98 -23.95
N GLU A 569 15.20 26.18 -23.61
CA GLU A 569 15.73 27.16 -24.55
C GLU A 569 16.87 27.96 -23.93
N ASN A 570 17.95 28.15 -24.69
CA ASN A 570 19.13 28.93 -24.30
C ASN A 570 19.73 28.55 -22.93
N ILE A 571 19.72 27.27 -22.57
CA ILE A 571 20.24 26.77 -21.30
C ILE A 571 21.76 26.72 -21.36
N PRO A 572 22.47 27.45 -20.48
CA PRO A 572 23.93 27.48 -20.48
C PRO A 572 24.52 26.21 -19.88
N LEU A 573 25.52 25.62 -20.54
CA LEU A 573 26.25 24.47 -19.99
C LEU A 573 26.94 24.79 -18.66
N GLU A 574 27.24 26.08 -18.43
CA GLU A 574 27.77 26.60 -17.17
C GLU A 574 26.84 26.36 -15.97
N TYR A 575 25.52 26.20 -16.18
CA TYR A 575 24.58 25.80 -15.12
C TYR A 575 24.94 24.42 -14.56
N PHE A 576 25.28 23.46 -15.44
CA PHE A 576 25.62 22.09 -15.06
C PHE A 576 27.01 22.01 -14.42
N GLN A 577 27.98 22.78 -14.94
CA GLN A 577 29.29 22.94 -14.29
C GLN A 577 29.15 23.46 -12.86
N LYS A 578 28.30 24.46 -12.65
CA LYS A 578 28.00 25.00 -11.32
C LYS A 578 27.34 23.95 -10.41
N ALA A 579 26.42 23.15 -10.95
CA ALA A 579 25.80 22.06 -10.21
C ALA A 579 26.82 20.99 -9.80
N MET A 580 27.74 20.62 -10.70
CA MET A 580 28.82 19.68 -10.41
C MET A 580 29.78 20.23 -9.36
N GLN A 581 30.14 21.51 -9.44
CA GLN A 581 30.97 22.14 -8.41
C GLN A 581 30.29 22.07 -7.03
N TRP A 582 29.03 22.49 -6.94
CA TRP A 582 28.26 22.38 -5.70
C TRP A 582 28.20 20.92 -5.20
N PHE A 583 28.00 19.97 -6.10
CA PHE A 583 27.92 18.55 -5.75
C PHE A 583 29.23 18.01 -5.18
N LYS A 584 30.37 18.37 -5.79
CA LYS A 584 31.72 18.02 -5.33
C LYS A 584 32.06 18.61 -3.95
N GLU A 585 31.43 19.72 -3.58
CA GLU A 585 31.64 20.39 -2.29
C GLU A 585 30.85 19.73 -1.13
N GLN A 586 29.93 18.81 -1.43
CA GLN A 586 29.14 18.15 -0.38
C GLN A 586 29.98 17.14 0.41
N PRO A 587 29.90 17.13 1.76
CA PRO A 587 30.71 16.23 2.59
C PRO A 587 30.56 14.75 2.21
N GLN A 588 29.34 14.35 1.82
CA GLN A 588 28.97 12.98 1.48
C GLN A 588 29.49 12.53 0.11
N VAL A 589 29.99 13.44 -0.73
CA VAL A 589 30.37 13.16 -2.12
C VAL A 589 31.88 13.02 -2.23
N ASP A 590 32.33 12.00 -2.95
CA ASP A 590 33.69 11.87 -3.40
C ASP A 590 33.91 12.57 -4.74
N PRO A 591 34.62 13.71 -4.79
CA PRO A 591 34.68 14.55 -5.98
C PRO A 591 35.41 13.89 -7.17
N ASP A 592 36.16 12.83 -6.91
CA ASP A 592 36.92 12.06 -7.90
C ASP A 592 36.17 10.82 -8.40
N HIS A 593 34.95 10.56 -7.89
CA HIS A 593 34.15 9.39 -8.25
C HIS A 593 32.69 9.79 -8.46
N ILE A 594 32.42 10.52 -9.56
CA ILE A 594 31.09 10.99 -9.92
C ILE A 594 30.67 10.47 -11.30
N ALA A 595 29.49 9.88 -11.38
CA ALA A 595 28.82 9.59 -12.65
C ALA A 595 27.75 10.63 -12.96
N ILE A 596 27.47 10.85 -14.24
CA ILE A 596 26.26 11.53 -14.70
C ILE A 596 25.35 10.53 -15.41
N LEU A 597 24.05 10.61 -15.14
CA LEU A 597 23.04 9.73 -15.71
C LEU A 597 21.93 10.60 -16.30
N GLY A 598 21.68 10.45 -17.60
CA GLY A 598 20.60 11.14 -18.29
C GLY A 598 19.71 10.18 -19.08
N GLN A 599 18.45 10.58 -19.28
CA GLN A 599 17.49 9.91 -20.15
C GLN A 599 17.06 10.85 -21.29
N SER A 600 17.01 10.34 -22.51
CA SER A 600 16.45 11.04 -23.67
C SER A 600 17.18 12.37 -23.87
N LYS A 601 16.49 13.51 -23.74
CA LYS A 601 17.13 14.83 -23.77
C LYS A 601 18.21 15.03 -22.69
N GLY A 602 18.03 14.42 -21.53
CA GLY A 602 19.05 14.36 -20.49
C GLY A 602 20.27 13.51 -20.88
N ALA A 603 20.08 12.47 -21.71
CA ALA A 603 21.17 11.66 -22.25
C ALA A 603 21.96 12.40 -23.34
N GLU A 604 21.26 13.15 -24.20
CA GLU A 604 21.89 14.11 -25.12
C GLU A 604 22.76 15.10 -24.35
N LEU A 605 22.20 15.71 -23.30
CA LEU A 605 22.93 16.64 -22.42
C LEU A 605 24.12 15.97 -21.72
N ALA A 606 23.96 14.75 -21.19
CA ALA A 606 25.04 14.06 -20.50
C ALA A 606 26.24 13.82 -21.43
N LEU A 607 25.99 13.37 -22.66
CA LEU A 607 27.03 13.17 -23.67
C LEU A 607 27.65 14.51 -24.12
N LEU A 608 26.83 15.54 -24.33
CA LEU A 608 27.30 16.87 -24.73
C LEU A 608 28.14 17.53 -23.63
N TRP A 609 27.70 17.44 -22.39
CA TRP A 609 28.41 17.94 -21.22
C TRP A 609 29.76 17.25 -21.10
N ALA A 610 29.79 15.92 -21.13
CA ALA A 610 31.03 15.16 -21.05
C ALA A 610 31.99 15.41 -22.22
N ALA A 611 31.47 15.73 -23.41
CA ALA A 611 32.29 16.07 -24.58
C ALA A 611 32.84 17.50 -24.54
N THR A 612 32.13 18.42 -23.86
CA THR A 612 32.49 19.84 -23.79
C THR A 612 33.38 20.16 -22.58
N LEU A 613 33.17 19.45 -21.47
CA LEU A 613 33.84 19.63 -20.19
C LEU A 613 34.36 18.28 -19.65
N PRO A 614 35.32 17.63 -20.35
CA PRO A 614 35.67 16.22 -20.16
C PRO A 614 36.24 15.84 -18.79
N ASP A 615 36.78 16.79 -18.02
CA ASP A 615 37.42 16.53 -16.73
C ASP A 615 36.47 16.65 -15.53
N GLU A 616 35.16 16.85 -15.77
CA GLU A 616 34.21 17.11 -14.68
C GLU A 616 33.62 15.86 -14.03
N MET A 617 33.56 14.74 -14.76
CA MET A 617 32.93 13.49 -14.32
C MET A 617 33.77 12.27 -14.69
N ASN A 618 33.51 11.16 -13.99
CA ASN A 618 34.26 9.91 -14.09
C ASN A 618 33.52 8.83 -14.87
N ALA A 619 32.23 8.99 -15.13
CA ALA A 619 31.45 8.05 -15.95
C ALA A 619 30.17 8.71 -16.50
N VAL A 620 29.69 8.24 -17.65
CA VAL A 620 28.43 8.67 -18.26
C VAL A 620 27.51 7.48 -18.50
N VAL A 621 26.25 7.61 -18.07
CA VAL A 621 25.17 6.68 -18.39
C VAL A 621 24.11 7.42 -19.21
N ALA A 622 23.81 6.91 -20.39
CA ALA A 622 22.91 7.54 -21.36
C ALA A 622 21.78 6.58 -21.76
N TYR A 623 20.60 6.78 -21.18
CA TYR A 623 19.36 6.10 -21.56
C TYR A 623 18.76 6.73 -22.80
N VAL A 624 18.41 5.89 -23.78
CA VAL A 624 17.82 6.25 -25.09
C VAL A 624 18.55 7.46 -25.71
N PRO A 625 19.87 7.35 -25.99
CA PRO A 625 20.73 8.48 -26.32
C PRO A 625 20.44 9.10 -27.69
N SER A 626 20.93 10.33 -27.90
CA SER A 626 21.06 10.97 -29.21
C SER A 626 22.52 11.16 -29.60
N SER A 627 22.84 11.03 -30.90
CA SER A 627 24.16 11.36 -31.46
C SER A 627 24.28 12.83 -31.88
N PHE A 628 23.17 13.57 -31.83
CA PHE A 628 23.07 14.96 -32.25
C PHE A 628 22.51 15.83 -31.14
N VAL A 629 22.88 17.10 -31.15
CA VAL A 629 22.16 18.14 -30.44
C VAL A 629 20.89 18.46 -31.22
N TYR A 630 19.73 18.35 -30.59
CA TYR A 630 18.45 18.83 -31.14
C TYR A 630 18.03 20.15 -30.50
N GLY A 631 17.13 20.87 -31.15
CA GLY A 631 16.59 22.12 -30.62
C GLY A 631 15.72 21.94 -29.38
N GLY A 632 15.09 23.05 -28.98
CA GLY A 632 14.40 23.21 -27.70
C GLY A 632 13.01 22.59 -27.61
N SER A 633 12.32 22.91 -26.52
CA SER A 633 10.91 22.57 -26.28
C SER A 633 10.23 23.74 -25.53
N PRO A 634 9.07 24.25 -25.99
CA PRO A 634 8.22 23.66 -27.03
C PRO A 634 8.65 23.97 -28.47
N HIS A 635 9.63 24.86 -28.70
CA HIS A 635 10.05 25.26 -30.05
C HIS A 635 11.24 24.44 -30.55
N LEU A 636 10.97 23.48 -31.44
CA LEU A 636 11.96 22.49 -31.88
C LEU A 636 13.13 23.04 -32.69
N ASN A 637 12.92 24.19 -33.34
CA ASN A 637 13.95 24.87 -34.13
C ASN A 637 14.58 26.05 -33.41
N GLN A 638 14.42 26.13 -32.08
CA GLN A 638 15.14 27.09 -31.25
C GLN A 638 16.41 26.49 -30.63
N VAL A 639 17.37 27.37 -30.37
CA VAL A 639 18.61 27.02 -29.66
C VAL A 639 18.25 26.49 -28.27
N ASN A 640 18.64 25.24 -28.01
CA ASN A 640 18.48 24.65 -26.69
C ASN A 640 19.68 24.96 -25.79
N TRP A 641 20.90 24.59 -26.22
CA TRP A 641 22.09 24.71 -25.39
C TRP A 641 22.96 25.89 -25.81
N THR A 642 23.56 26.55 -24.84
CA THR A 642 24.61 27.54 -25.07
C THR A 642 25.89 27.16 -24.33
N HIS A 643 27.04 27.55 -24.87
CA HIS A 643 28.32 27.44 -24.19
C HIS A 643 29.12 28.71 -24.40
N LYS A 644 29.60 29.32 -23.31
CA LYS A 644 30.30 30.61 -23.31
C LYS A 644 29.49 31.73 -23.98
N GLY A 645 28.17 31.69 -23.79
CA GLY A 645 27.22 32.64 -24.39
C GLY A 645 26.99 32.47 -25.89
N LEU A 646 27.58 31.43 -26.52
CA LEU A 646 27.37 31.11 -27.93
C LEU A 646 26.37 29.96 -28.07
N PRO A 647 25.47 30.00 -29.07
CA PRO A 647 24.57 28.90 -29.34
C PRO A 647 25.34 27.66 -29.82
N ILE A 648 25.01 26.49 -29.28
CA ILE A 648 25.53 25.22 -29.77
C ILE A 648 24.73 24.85 -31.03
N PRO A 649 25.38 24.52 -32.17
CA PRO A 649 24.68 24.10 -33.36
C PRO A 649 23.84 22.85 -33.10
N PHE A 650 22.66 22.79 -33.72
CA PHE A 650 21.70 21.71 -33.51
C PHE A 650 21.10 21.25 -34.84
N MET A 651 20.54 20.06 -34.85
CA MET A 651 19.80 19.49 -35.98
C MET A 651 18.43 20.16 -36.07
N PRO A 652 18.09 20.81 -37.20
CA PRO A 652 16.75 21.32 -37.41
C PRO A 652 15.73 20.19 -37.52
N HIS A 653 14.51 20.50 -37.14
CA HIS A 653 13.33 19.69 -37.39
C HIS A 653 12.62 20.16 -38.67
N PRO A 654 12.08 19.23 -39.48
CA PRO A 654 11.22 19.56 -40.63
C PRO A 654 9.94 20.34 -40.28
N THR A 655 9.61 20.45 -38.99
CA THR A 655 8.45 21.19 -38.47
C THR A 655 8.88 21.98 -37.23
N ASP A 656 8.22 23.11 -36.94
CA ASP A 656 8.45 23.89 -35.72
C ASP A 656 7.67 23.35 -34.50
N ASP A 657 6.66 22.51 -34.72
CA ASP A 657 5.79 21.90 -33.71
C ASP A 657 5.63 20.39 -33.98
N LEU A 658 5.97 19.56 -32.98
CA LEU A 658 5.83 18.09 -33.04
C LEU A 658 4.37 17.68 -33.25
N ALA A 659 3.44 18.53 -32.79
CA ALA A 659 2.03 18.22 -32.70
C ALA A 659 1.22 18.51 -33.96
N THR A 660 1.82 19.12 -34.99
CA THR A 660 1.14 19.37 -36.28
C THR A 660 1.98 18.82 -37.45
N PRO A 661 1.76 17.55 -37.86
CA PRO A 661 2.44 16.94 -39.00
C PRO A 661 2.10 17.57 -40.38
N HIS A 662 1.34 18.67 -40.43
CA HIS A 662 0.75 19.23 -41.65
C HIS A 662 1.67 20.17 -42.44
N HIS A 663 2.99 20.00 -42.35
CA HIS A 663 3.91 20.77 -43.18
C HIS A 663 4.04 20.13 -44.58
N LYS A 664 4.14 20.96 -45.62
CA LYS A 664 4.19 20.49 -47.03
C LYS A 664 5.32 19.49 -47.28
N GLU A 665 6.43 19.59 -46.55
CA GLU A 665 7.55 18.65 -46.67
C GLU A 665 7.21 17.25 -46.14
N VAL A 666 6.44 17.13 -45.06
CA VAL A 666 5.97 15.84 -44.51
C VAL A 666 5.00 15.18 -45.50
N ILE A 667 4.07 15.97 -46.06
CA ILE A 667 3.12 15.50 -47.09
C ILE A 667 3.87 15.02 -48.36
N ASN A 668 4.91 15.73 -48.78
CA ASN A 668 5.72 15.35 -49.94
C ASN A 668 6.60 14.11 -49.69
N ALA A 669 7.19 13.98 -48.50
CA ALA A 669 7.95 12.80 -48.11
C ALA A 669 7.07 11.53 -48.07
N GLN A 670 5.80 11.68 -47.70
CA GLN A 670 4.78 10.63 -47.79
C GLN A 670 4.46 10.23 -49.22
N ALA A 671 4.25 11.21 -50.10
CA ALA A 671 3.97 10.93 -51.52
C ALA A 671 5.13 10.16 -52.20
N GLN A 672 6.33 10.23 -51.63
CA GLN A 672 7.54 9.54 -52.11
C GLN A 672 7.83 8.22 -51.37
N GLY A 673 7.03 7.85 -50.36
CA GLY A 673 7.21 6.63 -49.57
C GLY A 673 8.37 6.68 -48.55
N SER A 674 8.91 7.87 -48.27
CA SER A 674 10.05 8.08 -47.38
C SER A 674 9.66 8.13 -45.89
N ILE A 675 8.38 8.27 -45.60
CA ILE A 675 7.78 8.18 -44.26
C ILE A 675 6.44 7.43 -44.35
N SER A 676 6.13 6.60 -43.35
CA SER A 676 4.82 5.93 -43.23
C SER A 676 3.84 6.84 -42.49
N PHE A 677 2.65 7.04 -43.04
CA PHE A 677 1.58 7.70 -42.30
C PHE A 677 0.88 6.69 -41.42
N HIS A 678 1.04 6.87 -40.12
CA HIS A 678 0.17 6.31 -39.11
C HIS A 678 -1.20 6.99 -39.20
N ALA A 679 -2.29 6.23 -39.06
CA ALA A 679 -3.66 6.73 -39.17
C ALA A 679 -4.06 7.73 -38.06
N ASN A 680 -3.14 8.04 -37.13
CA ASN A 680 -3.37 8.89 -35.97
C ASN A 680 -4.53 8.35 -35.12
N THR A 681 -4.50 7.04 -34.89
CA THR A 681 -5.48 6.29 -34.10
C THR A 681 -4.78 5.59 -32.96
N PHE A 682 -5.56 5.02 -32.04
CA PHE A 682 -5.02 4.18 -30.99
C PHE A 682 -4.28 2.96 -31.55
N GLU A 683 -4.83 2.33 -32.60
CA GLU A 683 -4.27 1.14 -33.24
C GLU A 683 -3.07 1.44 -34.15
N ASP A 684 -2.98 2.68 -34.63
CA ASP A 684 -1.93 3.15 -35.53
C ASP A 684 -1.49 4.57 -35.14
N PRO A 685 -0.74 4.70 -34.02
CA PRO A 685 -0.33 5.97 -33.45
C PRO A 685 0.94 6.54 -34.12
N PHE A 686 1.14 7.85 -34.02
CA PHE A 686 2.27 8.54 -34.62
C PHE A 686 3.63 8.10 -34.05
N ASP A 687 4.59 7.91 -34.97
CA ASP A 687 6.01 7.63 -34.69
C ASP A 687 6.85 8.88 -34.91
N PHE A 688 7.33 9.48 -33.81
CA PHE A 688 8.20 10.65 -33.86
C PHE A 688 9.58 10.34 -34.40
N ALA A 689 10.09 9.12 -34.25
CA ALA A 689 11.43 8.75 -34.71
C ALA A 689 11.58 8.92 -36.23
N SER A 690 10.49 8.78 -36.98
CA SER A 690 10.45 9.05 -38.41
C SER A 690 10.73 10.52 -38.77
N ILE A 691 10.28 11.50 -37.97
CA ILE A 691 10.59 12.93 -38.16
C ILE A 691 12.09 13.17 -37.95
N TYR A 692 12.67 12.60 -36.89
CA TYR A 692 14.10 12.73 -36.61
C TYR A 692 14.97 12.15 -37.73
N ARG A 693 14.58 11.00 -38.30
CA ARG A 693 15.26 10.40 -39.47
C ARG A 693 15.17 11.30 -40.70
N LEU A 694 14.00 11.88 -40.96
CA LEU A 694 13.78 12.80 -42.07
C LEU A 694 14.67 14.04 -41.94
N GLY A 695 14.76 14.64 -40.74
CA GLY A 695 15.61 15.80 -40.49
C GLY A 695 17.09 15.56 -40.83
N ILE A 696 17.62 14.37 -40.52
CA ILE A 696 19.01 13.99 -40.87
C ILE A 696 19.22 13.99 -42.39
N THR A 697 18.21 13.55 -43.17
CA THR A 697 18.31 13.50 -44.63
C THR A 697 18.06 14.85 -45.31
N GLN A 698 17.19 15.69 -44.74
CA GLN A 698 16.81 16.98 -45.30
C GLN A 698 17.81 18.10 -45.01
N PHE A 699 18.54 18.01 -43.90
CA PHE A 699 19.50 19.02 -43.46
C PHE A 699 20.93 18.46 -43.36
N PRO A 700 21.49 17.88 -44.44
CA PRO A 700 22.81 17.24 -44.42
C PRO A 700 23.95 18.20 -44.05
N GLU A 701 23.80 19.50 -44.35
CA GLU A 701 24.75 20.55 -44.01
C GLU A 701 24.85 20.83 -42.50
N ASN A 702 23.81 20.49 -41.73
CA ASN A 702 23.78 20.66 -40.28
C ASN A 702 24.39 19.48 -39.52
N VAL A 703 24.48 18.31 -40.16
CA VAL A 703 24.85 17.03 -39.52
C VAL A 703 26.18 17.12 -38.78
N GLU A 704 27.24 17.63 -39.41
CA GLU A 704 28.56 17.69 -38.75
C GLU A 704 28.57 18.69 -37.58
N GLY A 705 27.97 19.87 -37.76
CA GLY A 705 27.93 20.90 -36.72
C GLY A 705 27.10 20.49 -35.50
N ALA A 706 26.00 19.77 -35.71
CA ALA A 706 25.11 19.31 -34.66
C ALA A 706 25.52 17.97 -34.04
N THR A 707 26.50 17.25 -34.61
CA THR A 707 26.98 15.99 -34.05
C THR A 707 27.67 16.25 -32.71
N ILE A 708 27.26 15.52 -31.67
CA ILE A 708 27.94 15.62 -30.37
C ILE A 708 29.37 15.11 -30.54
N PRO A 709 30.40 15.88 -30.16
CA PRO A 709 31.80 15.50 -30.36
C PRO A 709 32.27 14.50 -29.30
N VAL A 710 31.62 13.34 -29.25
CA VAL A 710 31.82 12.26 -28.27
C VAL A 710 33.26 11.75 -28.20
N GLU A 711 34.07 11.95 -29.24
CA GLU A 711 35.51 11.64 -29.23
C GLU A 711 36.30 12.46 -28.21
N ASN A 712 35.75 13.58 -27.73
CA ASN A 712 36.36 14.41 -26.69
C ASN A 712 36.08 13.89 -25.28
N ILE A 713 35.15 12.94 -25.11
CA ILE A 713 34.86 12.34 -23.81
C ILE A 713 36.08 11.52 -23.36
N THR A 714 36.53 11.74 -22.12
CA THR A 714 37.71 11.08 -21.53
C THR A 714 37.36 9.98 -20.54
N CYS A 715 36.09 9.91 -20.09
CA CYS A 715 35.61 8.93 -19.13
C CYS A 715 34.82 7.78 -19.80
N PRO A 716 34.64 6.64 -19.09
CA PRO A 716 33.80 5.55 -19.55
C PRO A 716 32.34 5.94 -19.85
N ILE A 717 31.74 5.30 -20.86
CA ILE A 717 30.33 5.50 -21.23
C ILE A 717 29.53 4.18 -21.29
N LEU A 718 28.29 4.22 -20.80
CA LEU A 718 27.26 3.19 -20.99
C LEU A 718 26.06 3.80 -21.71
N MET A 719 25.69 3.22 -22.84
CA MET A 719 24.52 3.61 -23.63
C MET A 719 23.50 2.48 -23.65
N LEU A 720 22.23 2.83 -23.48
CA LEU A 720 21.10 1.91 -23.36
C LEU A 720 20.02 2.35 -24.35
N SER A 721 19.61 1.53 -25.31
CA SER A 721 18.63 1.94 -26.32
C SER A 721 17.54 0.90 -26.57
N GLY A 722 16.34 1.37 -26.92
CA GLY A 722 15.26 0.52 -27.43
C GLY A 722 15.39 0.35 -28.94
N GLN A 723 15.27 -0.88 -29.45
CA GLN A 723 15.27 -1.12 -30.90
C GLN A 723 13.97 -0.68 -31.57
N ASP A 724 12.88 -0.56 -30.79
CA ASP A 724 11.58 -0.09 -31.25
C ASP A 724 11.22 1.30 -30.70
N ASP A 725 12.21 2.12 -30.33
CA ASP A 725 11.99 3.49 -29.88
C ASP A 725 11.27 4.34 -30.96
N LYS A 726 10.04 4.76 -30.65
CA LYS A 726 9.19 5.59 -31.53
C LYS A 726 9.21 7.08 -31.19
N ILE A 727 10.02 7.50 -30.21
CA ILE A 727 10.23 8.93 -29.93
C ILE A 727 11.38 9.44 -30.78
N TRP A 728 12.52 8.77 -30.76
CA TRP A 728 13.64 9.07 -31.64
C TRP A 728 14.47 7.82 -31.90
N PRO A 729 15.29 7.74 -32.98
CA PRO A 729 15.97 6.49 -33.33
C PRO A 729 17.20 6.22 -32.44
N SER A 730 16.99 5.98 -31.14
CA SER A 730 18.06 5.87 -30.12
C SER A 730 19.08 4.77 -30.38
N THR A 731 18.66 3.62 -30.95
CA THR A 731 19.61 2.56 -31.34
C THR A 731 20.51 2.98 -32.51
N LEU A 732 19.97 3.70 -33.50
CA LEU A 732 20.77 4.28 -34.59
C LEU A 732 21.79 5.28 -34.03
N TYR A 733 21.38 6.13 -33.10
CA TYR A 733 22.24 7.10 -32.45
C TYR A 733 23.37 6.45 -31.64
N GLY A 734 23.06 5.43 -30.83
CA GLY A 734 24.07 4.66 -30.11
C GLY A 734 25.12 4.05 -31.05
N ASN A 735 24.68 3.45 -32.16
CA ASN A 735 25.58 2.90 -33.18
C ASN A 735 26.49 3.98 -33.79
N ARG A 736 25.93 5.14 -34.16
CA ARG A 736 26.70 6.27 -34.70
C ARG A 736 27.75 6.80 -33.71
N ILE A 737 27.42 6.85 -32.42
CA ILE A 737 28.37 7.23 -31.36
C ILE A 737 29.53 6.22 -31.31
N MET A 738 29.23 4.91 -31.30
CA MET A 738 30.24 3.85 -31.32
C MET A 738 31.15 3.94 -32.57
N GLU A 739 30.56 4.17 -33.74
CA GLU A 739 31.28 4.36 -35.01
C GLU A 739 32.20 5.59 -34.97
N ARG A 740 31.72 6.74 -34.47
CA ARG A 740 32.51 7.96 -34.36
C ARG A 740 33.69 7.77 -33.42
N LEU A 741 33.46 7.16 -32.26
CA LEU A 741 34.50 6.85 -31.28
C LEU A 741 35.57 5.92 -31.86
N ASN A 742 35.17 4.91 -32.66
CA ASN A 742 36.10 4.05 -33.39
C ASN A 742 36.91 4.83 -34.43
N ALA A 743 36.23 5.62 -35.27
CA ALA A 743 36.86 6.37 -36.36
C ALA A 743 37.86 7.43 -35.87
N LYS A 744 37.65 7.98 -34.67
CA LYS A 744 38.53 8.96 -34.03
C LYS A 744 39.59 8.33 -33.11
N GLY A 745 39.63 7.00 -33.00
CA GLY A 745 40.64 6.29 -32.20
C GLY A 745 40.50 6.48 -30.69
N SER A 746 39.29 6.74 -30.17
CA SER A 746 39.05 6.93 -28.74
C SER A 746 39.31 5.64 -27.94
N SER A 747 40.05 5.77 -26.83
CA SER A 747 40.46 4.68 -25.93
C SER A 747 39.55 4.47 -24.72
N ILE A 748 38.46 5.25 -24.58
CA ILE A 748 37.57 5.13 -23.43
C ILE A 748 36.90 3.77 -23.38
N LYS A 749 36.64 3.25 -22.16
CA LYS A 749 35.75 2.10 -21.97
C LYS A 749 34.34 2.49 -22.41
N ARG A 750 33.73 1.73 -23.31
CA ARG A 750 32.40 2.03 -23.85
C ARG A 750 31.57 0.78 -24.03
N GLN A 751 30.28 0.90 -23.75
CA GLN A 751 29.31 -0.17 -23.98
C GLN A 751 28.01 0.42 -24.53
N HIS A 752 27.40 -0.28 -25.48
CA HIS A 752 26.07 0.01 -25.99
C HIS A 752 25.23 -1.27 -25.92
N LEU A 753 24.19 -1.25 -25.10
CA LEU A 753 23.19 -2.30 -25.03
C LEU A 753 21.94 -1.82 -25.77
N SER A 754 21.51 -2.59 -26.77
CA SER A 754 20.26 -2.34 -27.48
C SER A 754 19.28 -3.47 -27.20
N PHE A 755 18.09 -3.12 -26.74
CA PHE A 755 17.08 -4.07 -26.29
C PHE A 755 16.03 -4.31 -27.38
N PRO A 756 15.89 -5.55 -27.89
CA PRO A 756 14.81 -5.89 -28.81
C PRO A 756 13.45 -5.67 -28.15
N ASP A 757 12.48 -5.24 -28.96
CA ASP A 757 11.08 -5.02 -28.55
C ASP A 757 10.87 -4.00 -27.43
N ALA A 758 11.90 -3.21 -27.10
CA ALA A 758 11.81 -2.12 -26.14
C ALA A 758 11.68 -0.77 -26.86
N GLY A 759 10.84 0.10 -26.30
CA GLY A 759 10.56 1.45 -26.77
C GLY A 759 11.42 2.50 -26.07
N HIS A 760 10.82 3.66 -25.80
CA HIS A 760 11.49 4.79 -25.16
C HIS A 760 11.44 4.77 -23.61
N GLY A 761 10.54 3.99 -23.01
CA GLY A 761 10.09 4.12 -21.63
C GLY A 761 10.63 3.12 -20.59
N PHE A 762 11.71 2.39 -20.86
CA PHE A 762 12.16 1.26 -20.04
C PHE A 762 13.06 1.63 -18.82
N LEU A 763 12.65 2.56 -17.96
CA LEU A 763 13.55 3.04 -16.89
C LEU A 763 13.45 2.29 -15.56
N TYR A 764 12.25 1.90 -15.17
CA TYR A 764 11.98 1.45 -13.81
C TYR A 764 11.73 -0.07 -13.79
N PRO A 765 12.59 -0.85 -13.13
CA PRO A 765 12.40 -2.29 -13.05
C PRO A 765 11.12 -2.61 -12.28
N TYR A 766 10.45 -3.69 -12.68
CA TYR A 766 9.31 -4.31 -11.99
C TYR A 766 8.06 -3.42 -11.78
N GLY A 767 8.03 -2.23 -12.38
CA GLY A 767 6.80 -1.44 -12.52
C GLY A 767 5.95 -1.91 -13.70
N PRO A 768 4.66 -1.50 -13.77
CA PRO A 768 3.83 -1.76 -14.94
C PRO A 768 4.48 -1.21 -16.22
N SER A 769 4.63 -2.09 -17.22
CA SER A 769 5.26 -1.78 -18.51
C SER A 769 4.28 -1.83 -19.68
N THR A 770 2.99 -2.09 -19.44
CA THR A 770 1.94 -2.18 -20.48
C THR A 770 1.47 -0.82 -21.02
N SER A 771 2.37 0.16 -21.13
CA SER A 771 2.02 1.50 -21.60
C SER A 771 1.38 1.42 -22.99
N GLN A 772 0.24 2.08 -23.14
CA GLN A 772 -0.48 2.14 -24.41
C GLN A 772 -0.15 3.46 -25.14
N PRO A 773 -0.53 3.59 -26.42
CA PRO A 773 -0.43 4.86 -27.12
C PRO A 773 -1.12 6.01 -26.38
N PHE A 774 -0.49 7.18 -26.42
CA PHE A 774 -0.86 8.38 -25.69
C PHE A 774 -1.67 9.31 -26.61
N TYR A 775 -2.84 9.75 -26.14
CA TYR A 775 -3.57 10.82 -26.78
C TYR A 775 -3.16 12.17 -26.20
N PHE A 776 -2.97 13.18 -27.05
CA PHE A 776 -2.68 14.56 -26.64
C PHE A 776 -3.95 15.43 -26.84
N PRO A 777 -4.78 15.66 -25.79
CA PRO A 777 -6.11 16.27 -25.95
C PRO A 777 -6.08 17.73 -26.45
N GLY A 778 -4.95 18.42 -26.31
CA GLY A 778 -4.76 19.80 -26.81
C GLY A 778 -4.28 19.90 -28.25
N LYS A 779 -3.94 18.78 -28.89
CA LYS A 779 -3.31 18.72 -30.22
C LYS A 779 -3.93 17.67 -31.16
N ASP A 780 -4.88 16.89 -30.66
CA ASP A 780 -5.69 15.93 -31.41
C ASP A 780 -4.85 14.89 -32.17
N PHE A 781 -3.85 14.31 -31.48
CA PHE A 781 -3.05 13.22 -32.03
C PHE A 781 -2.70 12.14 -31.00
N TRP A 782 -2.53 10.92 -31.51
CA TRP A 782 -2.06 9.74 -30.81
C TRP A 782 -0.60 9.50 -31.15
N TYR A 783 0.23 9.18 -30.15
CA TYR A 783 1.62 8.77 -30.36
C TYR A 783 2.01 7.61 -29.45
N THR A 784 3.11 6.95 -29.75
CA THR A 784 3.60 5.82 -28.95
C THR A 784 5.05 6.02 -28.54
N LEU A 785 5.44 5.43 -27.41
CA LEU A 785 6.85 5.30 -27.02
C LEU A 785 7.53 4.14 -27.76
N GLY A 786 6.75 3.29 -28.41
CA GLY A 786 7.21 2.02 -28.97
C GLY A 786 7.35 0.93 -27.94
N GLY A 787 7.82 -0.23 -28.39
CA GLY A 787 8.05 -1.38 -27.54
C GLY A 787 6.80 -2.21 -27.26
N THR A 788 7.04 -3.38 -26.66
CA THR A 788 6.01 -4.27 -26.12
C THR A 788 6.13 -4.27 -24.60
N ALA A 789 5.03 -4.54 -23.89
CA ALA A 789 5.05 -4.60 -22.42
C ALA A 789 6.16 -5.53 -21.89
N LYS A 790 6.30 -6.73 -22.49
CA LYS A 790 7.34 -7.70 -22.13
C LYS A 790 8.74 -7.20 -22.49
N GLY A 791 8.90 -6.56 -23.64
CA GLY A 791 10.17 -6.01 -24.11
C GLY A 791 10.67 -4.88 -23.20
N ASP A 792 9.80 -3.93 -22.87
CA ASP A 792 10.10 -2.83 -21.94
C ASP A 792 10.34 -3.32 -20.51
N GLY A 793 9.52 -4.27 -20.03
CA GLY A 793 9.70 -4.87 -18.70
C GLY A 793 11.06 -5.54 -18.57
N ARG A 794 11.45 -6.35 -19.56
CA ARG A 794 12.79 -6.96 -19.63
C ARG A 794 13.89 -5.91 -19.71
N ALA A 795 13.75 -4.94 -20.62
CA ALA A 795 14.75 -3.91 -20.84
C ALA A 795 14.98 -3.06 -19.58
N ALA A 796 13.92 -2.73 -18.83
CA ALA A 796 14.04 -2.00 -17.57
C ALA A 796 14.86 -2.76 -16.52
N ILE A 797 14.67 -4.09 -16.43
CA ILE A 797 15.43 -4.95 -15.51
C ILE A 797 16.90 -5.04 -15.91
N GLU A 798 17.16 -5.42 -17.17
CA GLU A 798 18.52 -5.65 -17.66
C GLU A 798 19.32 -4.34 -17.70
N SER A 799 18.70 -3.23 -18.10
CA SER A 799 19.34 -1.91 -18.12
C SER A 799 19.66 -1.42 -16.71
N TRP A 800 18.76 -1.57 -15.74
CA TRP A 800 19.02 -1.19 -14.35
C TRP A 800 20.20 -1.97 -13.75
N GLN A 801 20.25 -3.29 -13.98
CA GLN A 801 21.37 -4.13 -13.55
C GLN A 801 22.70 -3.71 -14.22
N ALA A 802 22.65 -3.37 -15.51
CA ALA A 802 23.82 -2.86 -16.24
C ALA A 802 24.30 -1.52 -15.67
N VAL A 803 23.39 -0.60 -15.33
CA VAL A 803 23.72 0.68 -14.70
C VAL A 803 24.39 0.50 -13.35
N LEU A 804 23.79 -0.30 -12.45
CA LEU A 804 24.37 -0.54 -11.13
C LEU A 804 25.75 -1.18 -11.23
N SER A 805 25.93 -2.13 -12.15
CA SER A 805 27.23 -2.77 -12.40
C SER A 805 28.26 -1.79 -12.95
N PHE A 806 27.86 -0.99 -13.94
CA PHE A 806 28.73 -0.01 -14.59
C PHE A 806 29.18 1.09 -13.62
N ILE A 807 28.27 1.67 -12.84
CA ILE A 807 28.63 2.69 -11.85
C ILE A 807 29.54 2.09 -10.78
N LYS A 808 29.20 0.90 -10.26
CA LYS A 808 30.03 0.20 -9.27
C LYS A 808 31.42 -0.13 -9.80
N GLU A 809 31.60 -0.40 -11.08
CA GLU A 809 32.90 -0.69 -11.68
C GLU A 809 33.77 0.55 -11.89
N ASN A 810 33.17 1.69 -12.23
CA ASN A 810 33.89 2.89 -12.66
C ASN A 810 34.00 3.98 -11.57
N LEU A 811 33.28 3.86 -10.45
CA LEU A 811 33.34 4.79 -9.31
C LEU A 811 33.98 4.15 -8.05
N LYS A 812 34.97 3.27 -8.21
CA LYS A 812 35.62 2.54 -7.10
C LYS A 812 36.77 3.28 -6.45
#